data_AF-A0A8K0P340-F1
#
_entry.id   AF-A0A8K0P340-F1
#
_cell.length_a   1.000
_cell.length_b   1.000
_cell.length_c   1.000
_cell.angle_alpha   90.00
_cell.angle_beta   90.00
_cell.angle_gamma   90.00
#
_symmetry.space_group_name_H-M   'P 1'
#
loop_
_entity.id
_entity.type
_entity.pdbx_description
1 polymer ?
#
loop_
_entity_poly.entity_id
_entity_poly.type
_entity_poly.pdbx_seq_one_letter_code
_entity_poly.pdbx_strand_id
1 'polypeptide(L)'
;MYTIKSGVDGSARGGMTIRNESYPTRDINISFRRCHQLEAPVLISRIEKVLQSNKDFFLNGMLSISFQYVNIPRGHGNRSRWAPFIDFNSFRLRCKIIVVVTNDDNLCLLGAICLGIARHEDTRSSFKTLYKGYNSLQTKALELCENAGVVIGESGGGVEDIANIQKSLPEYQIMVFSDRCGKGVIFEGPKLTAQGVKRKTIDLIYGAGHYNLITSPTGAFGCSYYCRPCKFPYDHRYGHKCMQECVKCCSSPPCDTALITKACLSCNRDFYGEKCFKNHLPQGRCKSVCNTIRSSVNCSAEYVVGAHVCGNIFCSTCRKYISSDHECYMTRLSKDDLPGHHTYAFYDIECRQDDEFPSTSTMFAHTPNFIVSNTCCDTCISENTEICNGCGVKERVFSTDNPVREFIQHIESLGNKNYRYITCIAHNAKGYDGNFILRSILENTDWKPEVIMSGSKILSITFKGLRFIDSLNFLPMSLAKLPISFGLQDSLVKGYFPHFHNTKENSRYVGPLPAPEMYGIDSMTSKEKTEFLKWHGELSRSGYVFSMESEIKKILHSRRTYSSEIFIATTGVDPFREDVTITSACMKVFRRNFLQPDTIAIISPGGYRLPDRQSRKALLWLTWVERERGISIHHAGNGREARILGRKADGVHENTVYEFHGFYFHGCSSCFPNKTEKIPNSPNETMGTRCEATAKKVAKLRRGGYEVIEMWECVFDRMIRENTALANFVESNPFLRKLPITPATLSSGVERIVSACTTMQTSRVGRRSVTSMSAHCIRTYPIGHPQISIGEECPPLDDIEGLIKCIVLPPSSIYHPVLPVRANGKLLFPLCRSCAFKEQQGEGNHAYKTLKS
;
A
#
# COMPACT_ATOMS: atom_id res chain seq x y z
N MET A 1 -42.58 -19.37 -12.87
CA MET A 1 -41.57 -20.41 -12.57
C MET A 1 -40.20 -19.87 -12.98
N TYR A 2 -39.37 -19.44 -12.03
CA TYR A 2 -37.99 -19.06 -12.31
C TYR A 2 -37.11 -20.27 -12.03
N THR A 3 -36.71 -20.96 -13.09
CA THR A 3 -35.78 -22.08 -13.01
C THR A 3 -34.38 -21.50 -12.82
N ILE A 4 -33.74 -21.78 -11.67
CA ILE A 4 -32.30 -21.57 -11.50
C ILE A 4 -31.62 -22.31 -12.67
N LYS A 5 -30.83 -21.60 -13.49
CA LYS A 5 -30.10 -22.19 -14.62
C LYS A 5 -29.43 -23.49 -14.16
N SER A 6 -29.71 -24.58 -14.88
CA SER A 6 -29.05 -25.88 -14.73
C SER A 6 -27.53 -25.68 -14.80
N GLY A 7 -26.84 -25.81 -13.67
CA GLY A 7 -25.39 -25.57 -13.58
C GLY A 7 -24.91 -25.04 -12.23
N VAL A 8 -25.80 -24.56 -11.36
CA VAL A 8 -25.44 -24.16 -9.98
C VAL A 8 -25.56 -25.38 -9.06
N ASP A 9 -24.45 -25.78 -8.42
CA ASP A 9 -24.43 -26.85 -7.39
C ASP A 9 -25.47 -26.50 -6.30
N GLY A 10 -26.39 -27.43 -6.02
CA GLY A 10 -27.46 -27.25 -5.03
C GLY A 10 -26.97 -26.96 -3.60
N SER A 11 -25.68 -27.15 -3.33
CA SER A 11 -25.00 -26.80 -2.09
C SER A 11 -24.41 -25.38 -2.04
N ALA A 12 -24.31 -24.67 -3.18
CA ALA A 12 -23.84 -23.29 -3.22
C ALA A 12 -24.75 -22.36 -2.40
N ARG A 13 -24.21 -21.23 -1.92
CA ARG A 13 -25.02 -20.21 -1.24
C ARG A 13 -25.31 -19.06 -2.17
N GLY A 14 -26.58 -18.71 -2.35
CA GLY A 14 -27.03 -17.57 -3.13
C GLY A 14 -27.62 -16.48 -2.24
N GLY A 15 -27.33 -15.22 -2.57
CA GLY A 15 -27.99 -14.02 -2.06
C GLY A 15 -28.51 -13.20 -3.24
N MET A 16 -29.50 -12.36 -3.00
CA MET A 16 -30.11 -11.54 -4.05
C MET A 16 -30.31 -10.11 -3.54
N THR A 17 -29.93 -9.13 -4.34
CA THR A 17 -30.16 -7.72 -4.06
C THR A 17 -30.99 -7.09 -5.17
N ILE A 18 -32.12 -6.47 -4.81
CA ILE A 18 -32.97 -5.70 -5.71
C ILE A 18 -32.72 -4.22 -5.44
N ARG A 19 -32.26 -3.49 -6.47
CA ARG A 19 -32.06 -2.04 -6.43
C ARG A 19 -33.10 -1.34 -7.26
N ASN A 20 -33.42 -0.12 -6.85
CA ASN A 20 -34.17 0.83 -7.65
C ASN A 20 -33.30 2.08 -7.87
N GLU A 21 -33.06 2.44 -9.12
CA GLU A 21 -32.21 3.58 -9.49
C GLU A 21 -32.74 4.93 -8.99
N SER A 22 -34.06 5.05 -8.82
CA SER A 22 -34.71 6.23 -8.26
C SER A 22 -34.58 6.31 -6.73
N TYR A 23 -34.16 5.22 -6.06
CA TYR A 23 -34.01 5.14 -4.60
C TYR A 23 -32.72 4.40 -4.18
N PRO A 24 -31.53 4.97 -4.48
CA PRO A 24 -30.24 4.26 -4.36
C PRO A 24 -29.80 3.92 -2.92
N THR A 25 -30.51 4.39 -1.90
CA THR A 25 -30.20 4.13 -0.48
C THR A 25 -31.10 3.06 0.15
N ARG A 26 -32.01 2.43 -0.60
CA ARG A 26 -33.07 1.55 -0.07
C ARG A 26 -33.10 0.15 -0.71
N ASP A 27 -31.93 -0.43 -0.97
CA ASP A 27 -31.81 -1.77 -1.56
C ASP A 27 -32.52 -2.86 -0.74
N ILE A 28 -33.25 -3.74 -1.42
CA ILE A 28 -33.83 -4.94 -0.81
C ILE A 28 -32.80 -6.06 -0.87
N ASN A 29 -32.32 -6.49 0.29
CA ASN A 29 -31.33 -7.55 0.41
C ASN A 29 -31.98 -8.84 0.91
N ILE A 30 -31.74 -9.92 0.15
CA ILE A 30 -32.06 -11.30 0.53
C ILE A 30 -30.75 -11.96 0.94
N SER A 31 -30.68 -12.31 2.23
CA SER A 31 -29.51 -12.94 2.85
C SER A 31 -29.07 -14.20 2.12
N PHE A 32 -27.77 -14.47 2.11
CA PHE A 32 -27.20 -15.71 1.59
C PHE A 32 -27.83 -16.95 2.24
N ARG A 33 -28.37 -17.85 1.42
CA ARG A 33 -28.97 -19.15 1.80
C ARG A 33 -28.53 -20.22 0.83
N ARG A 34 -28.74 -21.51 1.14
CA ARG A 34 -28.45 -22.58 0.17
C ARG A 34 -29.29 -22.34 -1.09
N CYS A 35 -28.72 -22.51 -2.28
CA CYS A 35 -29.40 -22.17 -3.53
C CYS A 35 -30.73 -22.91 -3.71
N HIS A 36 -30.85 -24.14 -3.21
CA HIS A 36 -32.13 -24.88 -3.21
C HIS A 36 -33.19 -24.29 -2.25
N GLN A 37 -32.82 -23.41 -1.32
CA GLN A 37 -33.73 -22.71 -0.40
C GLN A 37 -34.17 -21.35 -0.95
N LEU A 38 -33.66 -20.92 -2.11
CA LEU A 38 -34.07 -19.69 -2.80
C LEU A 38 -35.26 -19.97 -3.72
N GLU A 39 -36.34 -20.46 -3.13
CA GLU A 39 -37.57 -20.75 -3.84
C GLU A 39 -38.41 -19.48 -4.02
N ALA A 40 -39.25 -19.46 -5.06
CA ALA A 40 -40.12 -18.32 -5.38
C ALA A 40 -40.96 -17.82 -4.17
N PRO A 41 -41.53 -18.68 -3.30
CA PRO A 41 -42.29 -18.21 -2.13
C PRO A 41 -41.45 -17.40 -1.14
N VAL A 42 -40.17 -17.77 -0.95
CA VAL A 42 -39.24 -17.05 -0.06
C VAL A 42 -38.92 -15.67 -0.62
N LEU A 43 -38.71 -15.58 -1.95
CA LEU A 43 -38.46 -14.31 -2.63
C LEU A 43 -39.69 -13.39 -2.58
N ILE A 44 -40.87 -13.91 -2.92
CA ILE A 44 -42.14 -13.17 -2.95
C ILE A 44 -42.49 -12.68 -1.55
N SER A 45 -42.39 -13.53 -0.51
CA SER A 45 -42.68 -13.10 0.87
C SER A 45 -41.79 -11.95 1.35
N ARG A 46 -40.54 -11.85 0.86
CA ARG A 46 -39.66 -10.75 1.22
C ARG A 46 -40.00 -9.47 0.46
N ILE A 47 -40.40 -9.60 -0.80
CA ILE A 47 -40.90 -8.50 -1.64
C ILE A 47 -42.21 -7.96 -1.06
N GLU A 48 -43.15 -8.81 -0.67
CA GLU A 48 -44.44 -8.44 -0.04
C GLU A 48 -44.23 -7.64 1.25
N LYS A 49 -43.31 -8.09 2.13
CA LYS A 49 -42.98 -7.34 3.35
C LYS A 49 -42.44 -5.95 3.05
N VAL A 50 -41.66 -5.79 1.98
CA VAL A 50 -41.14 -4.47 1.60
C VAL A 50 -42.24 -3.62 0.96
N LEU A 51 -43.07 -4.19 0.09
CA LEU A 51 -44.24 -3.52 -0.51
C LEU A 51 -45.20 -2.96 0.56
N GLN A 52 -45.41 -3.70 1.64
CA GLN A 52 -46.23 -3.24 2.78
C GLN A 52 -45.61 -2.04 3.52
N SER A 53 -44.27 -1.98 3.59
CA SER A 53 -43.54 -0.92 4.32
C SER A 53 -43.14 0.28 3.47
N ASN A 54 -43.03 0.13 2.14
CA ASN A 54 -42.50 1.14 1.23
C ASN A 54 -42.96 0.88 -0.21
N LYS A 55 -44.23 1.21 -0.49
CA LYS A 55 -44.89 0.97 -1.79
C LYS A 55 -44.21 1.71 -2.95
N ASP A 56 -43.67 2.91 -2.70
CA ASP A 56 -43.05 3.76 -3.71
C ASP A 56 -41.78 3.16 -4.34
N PHE A 57 -41.10 2.24 -3.63
CA PHE A 57 -39.92 1.55 -4.14
C PHE A 57 -40.19 0.70 -5.38
N PHE A 58 -41.42 0.26 -5.62
CA PHE A 58 -41.76 -0.58 -6.79
C PHE A 58 -42.56 0.15 -7.86
N LEU A 59 -42.98 1.41 -7.62
CA LEU A 59 -43.86 2.16 -8.52
C LEU A 59 -43.10 3.01 -9.55
N ASN A 60 -41.88 3.46 -9.23
CA ASN A 60 -41.11 4.39 -10.07
C ASN A 60 -39.68 3.89 -10.30
N GLY A 61 -39.17 3.98 -11.53
CA GLY A 61 -37.76 3.69 -11.86
C GLY A 61 -37.47 2.26 -12.32
N MET A 62 -36.27 2.03 -12.86
CA MET A 62 -35.82 0.72 -13.30
C MET A 62 -35.34 -0.12 -12.10
N LEU A 63 -35.80 -1.38 -12.05
CA LEU A 63 -35.36 -2.34 -11.04
C LEU A 63 -34.18 -3.17 -11.57
N SER A 64 -33.08 -3.14 -10.86
CA SER A 64 -31.92 -3.99 -11.13
C SER A 64 -31.88 -5.12 -10.11
N ILE A 65 -31.89 -6.37 -10.59
CA ILE A 65 -31.77 -7.56 -9.75
C ILE A 65 -30.37 -8.13 -9.94
N SER A 66 -29.61 -8.15 -8.85
CA SER A 66 -28.30 -8.77 -8.81
C SER A 66 -28.36 -10.06 -8.00
N PHE A 67 -27.90 -11.15 -8.59
CA PHE A 67 -27.76 -12.44 -7.92
C PHE A 67 -26.29 -12.69 -7.63
N GLN A 68 -25.98 -12.95 -6.37
CA GLN A 68 -24.63 -13.30 -5.95
C GLN A 68 -24.67 -14.75 -5.47
N TYR A 69 -23.76 -15.58 -5.97
CA TYR A 69 -23.59 -16.92 -5.44
C TYR A 69 -22.14 -17.13 -5.02
N VAL A 70 -21.97 -17.89 -3.94
CA VAL A 70 -20.68 -18.28 -3.40
C VAL A 70 -20.61 -19.79 -3.51
N ASN A 71 -19.64 -20.27 -4.28
CA ASN A 71 -19.29 -21.68 -4.32
C ASN A 71 -18.62 -22.07 -3.01
N ILE A 72 -19.12 -23.12 -2.36
CA ILE A 72 -18.52 -23.66 -1.14
C ILE A 72 -17.32 -24.53 -1.56
N PRO A 73 -16.14 -24.38 -0.93
CA PRO A 73 -14.97 -25.21 -1.23
C PRO A 73 -15.27 -26.71 -1.13
N ARG A 74 -14.98 -27.45 -2.20
CA ARG A 74 -15.14 -28.91 -2.31
C ARG A 74 -13.95 -29.53 -3.03
N GLY A 75 -13.35 -30.54 -2.40
CA GLY A 75 -12.12 -31.18 -2.85
C GLY A 75 -12.41 -32.38 -3.73
N HIS A 76 -11.86 -32.39 -4.95
CA HIS A 76 -12.02 -33.48 -5.91
C HIS A 76 -10.66 -34.07 -6.30
N GLY A 77 -10.68 -35.27 -6.87
CA GLY A 77 -9.49 -35.90 -7.46
C GLY A 77 -9.03 -35.20 -8.73
N ASN A 78 -7.84 -35.58 -9.20
CA ASN A 78 -7.25 -35.10 -10.45
C ASN A 78 -7.96 -35.65 -11.70
N ARG A 79 -9.29 -35.56 -11.78
CA ARG A 79 -10.03 -35.92 -13.00
C ARG A 79 -9.92 -34.88 -14.11
N SER A 80 -9.36 -33.70 -13.83
CA SER A 80 -8.96 -32.77 -14.89
C SER A 80 -7.44 -32.70 -14.99
N ARG A 81 -6.91 -33.14 -16.14
CA ARG A 81 -5.64 -32.60 -16.69
C ARG A 81 -5.77 -31.09 -17.04
N TRP A 82 -6.84 -30.42 -16.59
CA TRP A 82 -7.40 -29.19 -17.13
C TRP A 82 -8.06 -28.33 -16.04
N ALA A 83 -7.31 -27.99 -14.97
CA ALA A 83 -7.55 -26.76 -14.21
C ALA A 83 -6.39 -25.80 -14.51
N PRO A 84 -6.46 -24.95 -15.56
CA PRO A 84 -5.29 -24.25 -16.10
C PRO A 84 -4.69 -23.12 -15.23
N PHE A 85 -5.17 -22.86 -14.02
CA PHE A 85 -5.02 -21.53 -13.42
C PHE A 85 -4.30 -21.45 -12.08
N ILE A 86 -4.06 -22.57 -11.36
CA ILE A 86 -3.20 -22.55 -10.18
C ILE A 86 -2.24 -23.73 -10.29
N ASP A 87 -1.11 -23.49 -10.93
CA ASP A 87 -0.08 -24.51 -11.04
C ASP A 87 0.62 -24.72 -9.68
N PHE A 88 0.12 -25.68 -8.90
CA PHE A 88 0.83 -26.18 -7.73
C PHE A 88 2.11 -26.95 -8.12
N ASN A 89 2.29 -27.38 -9.39
CA ASN A 89 3.53 -28.02 -9.84
C ASN A 89 4.69 -27.02 -10.00
N SER A 90 4.48 -25.81 -10.52
CA SER A 90 5.51 -24.75 -10.49
C SER A 90 5.85 -24.30 -9.08
N PHE A 91 4.95 -24.48 -8.10
CA PHE A 91 5.24 -24.24 -6.69
C PHE A 91 5.93 -25.43 -6.00
N ARG A 92 5.61 -26.68 -6.37
CA ARG A 92 6.32 -27.91 -5.93
C ARG A 92 7.82 -27.80 -6.20
N LEU A 93 8.20 -27.13 -7.30
CA LEU A 93 9.60 -26.85 -7.65
C LEU A 93 10.26 -25.79 -6.75
N ARG A 94 9.50 -24.84 -6.19
CA ARG A 94 10.03 -23.71 -5.39
C ARG A 94 10.00 -23.93 -3.87
N CYS A 95 8.98 -24.61 -3.35
CA CYS A 95 8.79 -24.78 -1.91
C CYS A 95 8.42 -26.22 -1.59
N LYS A 96 9.38 -27.04 -1.13
CA LYS A 96 9.20 -28.43 -0.65
C LYS A 96 8.30 -28.57 0.60
N ILE A 97 7.49 -27.56 0.89
CA ILE A 97 6.77 -27.34 2.14
C ILE A 97 5.26 -27.56 1.97
N ILE A 98 4.72 -27.33 0.76
CA ILE A 98 3.37 -27.76 0.39
C ILE A 98 3.48 -29.15 -0.24
N VAL A 99 2.79 -30.11 0.35
CA VAL A 99 2.77 -31.50 -0.06
C VAL A 99 1.51 -31.71 -0.89
N VAL A 100 1.72 -31.85 -2.21
CA VAL A 100 0.64 -32.02 -3.17
C VAL A 100 0.07 -33.43 -3.04
N VAL A 101 -1.22 -33.55 -2.74
CA VAL A 101 -1.90 -34.84 -2.72
C VAL A 101 -2.15 -35.26 -4.16
N THR A 102 -1.77 -36.49 -4.52
CA THR A 102 -2.01 -37.04 -5.84
C THR A 102 -3.01 -38.18 -5.71
N ASN A 103 -4.24 -37.95 -6.14
CA ASN A 103 -5.33 -38.91 -6.05
C ASN A 103 -6.27 -38.81 -7.27
N ASP A 104 -6.82 -39.94 -7.73
CA ASP A 104 -7.79 -40.01 -8.84
C ASP A 104 -9.25 -40.11 -8.33
N ASP A 105 -9.41 -40.31 -7.02
CA ASP A 105 -10.68 -40.30 -6.27
C ASP A 105 -11.00 -38.91 -5.69
N ASN A 106 -12.14 -38.74 -5.02
CA ASN A 106 -12.49 -37.45 -4.40
C ASN A 106 -11.97 -37.26 -2.97
N LEU A 107 -10.96 -38.04 -2.55
CA LEU A 107 -10.50 -38.11 -1.15
C LEU A 107 -9.33 -37.16 -0.83
N CYS A 108 -9.05 -36.14 -1.65
CA CYS A 108 -7.89 -35.27 -1.48
C CYS A 108 -7.87 -34.57 -0.11
N LEU A 109 -9.04 -34.20 0.42
CA LEU A 109 -9.19 -33.67 1.77
C LEU A 109 -8.66 -34.64 2.84
N LEU A 110 -9.10 -35.89 2.78
CA LEU A 110 -8.79 -36.92 3.77
C LEU A 110 -7.34 -37.35 3.61
N GLY A 111 -6.86 -37.51 2.37
CA GLY A 111 -5.46 -37.78 2.07
C GLY A 111 -4.54 -36.70 2.66
N ALA A 112 -4.90 -35.42 2.52
CA ALA A 112 -4.12 -34.33 3.11
C ALA A 112 -4.10 -34.39 4.65
N ILE A 113 -5.24 -34.74 5.27
CA ILE A 113 -5.35 -34.92 6.73
C ILE A 113 -4.51 -36.12 7.20
N CYS A 114 -4.61 -37.28 6.55
CA CYS A 114 -3.84 -38.48 6.88
C CYS A 114 -2.33 -38.22 6.79
N LEU A 115 -1.87 -37.49 5.77
CA LEU A 115 -0.48 -37.06 5.67
C LEU A 115 -0.08 -36.11 6.82
N GLY A 116 -0.99 -35.22 7.23
CA GLY A 116 -0.80 -34.33 8.37
C GLY A 116 -0.67 -35.08 9.70
N ILE A 117 -1.50 -36.10 9.92
CA ILE A 117 -1.45 -37.01 11.08
C ILE A 117 -0.10 -37.76 11.08
N ALA A 118 0.25 -38.42 9.97
CA ALA A 118 1.50 -39.16 9.83
C ALA A 118 2.75 -38.28 10.06
N ARG A 119 2.65 -36.98 9.76
CA ARG A 119 3.73 -36.01 9.99
C ARG A 119 3.99 -35.74 11.48
N HIS A 120 2.95 -35.84 12.33
CA HIS A 120 2.98 -35.61 13.78
C HIS A 120 3.27 -36.87 14.61
N GLU A 121 3.04 -38.06 14.06
CA GLU A 121 3.20 -39.37 14.74
C GLU A 121 4.59 -40.01 14.56
N ASP A 122 5.51 -39.28 13.91
CA ASP A 122 6.96 -39.44 13.98
C ASP A 122 7.57 -40.79 13.55
N THR A 123 7.54 -41.06 12.24
CA THR A 123 8.79 -41.45 11.55
C THR A 123 8.84 -40.76 10.18
N ARG A 124 9.96 -40.09 9.89
CA ARG A 124 10.18 -39.45 8.57
C ARG A 124 10.09 -40.47 7.41
N SER A 125 10.28 -41.76 7.71
CA SER A 125 10.07 -42.89 6.82
C SER A 125 8.57 -43.17 6.58
N SER A 126 7.73 -43.30 7.60
CA SER A 126 6.30 -43.60 7.43
C SER A 126 5.57 -42.52 6.63
N PHE A 127 5.86 -41.24 6.90
CA PHE A 127 5.32 -40.13 6.11
C PHE A 127 5.71 -40.24 4.63
N LYS A 128 6.99 -40.52 4.34
CA LYS A 128 7.47 -40.65 2.96
C LYS A 128 6.87 -41.88 2.25
N THR A 129 6.73 -42.99 2.96
CA THR A 129 6.12 -44.21 2.43
C THR A 129 4.65 -43.98 2.09
N LEU A 130 3.89 -43.39 3.03
CA LEU A 130 2.48 -43.07 2.82
C LEU A 130 2.28 -42.03 1.70
N TYR A 131 3.14 -41.01 1.64
CA TYR A 131 3.11 -40.00 0.58
C TYR A 131 3.38 -40.58 -0.81
N LYS A 132 4.28 -41.57 -0.91
CA LYS A 132 4.60 -42.23 -2.19
C LYS A 132 3.59 -43.31 -2.58
N GLY A 133 2.90 -43.91 -1.61
CA GLY A 133 1.98 -45.02 -1.82
C GLY A 133 0.54 -44.56 -2.00
N TYR A 134 0.09 -44.42 -3.24
CA TYR A 134 -1.29 -44.06 -3.58
C TYR A 134 -2.32 -44.95 -2.85
N ASN A 135 -2.21 -46.27 -2.99
CA ASN A 135 -3.14 -47.22 -2.39
C ASN A 135 -3.15 -47.13 -0.86
N SER A 136 -1.97 -47.00 -0.23
CA SER A 136 -1.88 -46.89 1.23
C SER A 136 -2.50 -45.61 1.77
N LEU A 137 -2.40 -44.50 1.02
CA LEU A 137 -3.03 -43.25 1.39
C LEU A 137 -4.55 -43.32 1.23
N GLN A 138 -5.02 -43.95 0.15
CA GLN A 138 -6.43 -44.18 -0.10
C GLN A 138 -7.06 -45.05 0.99
N THR A 139 -6.43 -46.16 1.38
CA THR A 139 -6.92 -47.03 2.47
C THR A 139 -7.08 -46.25 3.77
N LYS A 140 -6.05 -45.49 4.18
CA LYS A 140 -6.13 -44.64 5.38
C LYS A 140 -7.19 -43.55 5.29
N ALA A 141 -7.40 -42.98 4.09
CA ALA A 141 -8.44 -41.98 3.87
C ALA A 141 -9.85 -42.58 4.03
N LEU A 142 -10.07 -43.81 3.56
CA LEU A 142 -11.32 -44.54 3.74
C LEU A 142 -11.56 -44.96 5.20
N GLU A 143 -10.52 -45.41 5.90
CA GLU A 143 -10.60 -45.68 7.35
C GLU A 143 -10.99 -44.40 8.12
N LEU A 144 -10.45 -43.24 7.73
CA LEU A 144 -10.80 -41.96 8.33
C LEU A 144 -12.26 -41.57 8.04
N CYS A 145 -12.78 -41.83 6.83
CA CYS A 145 -14.20 -41.66 6.52
C CYS A 145 -15.09 -42.45 7.48
N GLU A 146 -14.79 -43.74 7.63
CA GLU A 146 -15.57 -44.67 8.44
C GLU A 146 -15.57 -44.24 9.91
N ASN A 147 -14.38 -43.94 10.45
CA ASN A 147 -14.22 -43.45 11.82
C ASN A 147 -14.91 -42.10 12.08
N ALA A 148 -14.97 -41.23 11.07
CA ALA A 148 -15.63 -39.93 11.18
C ALA A 148 -17.14 -39.97 10.90
N GLY A 149 -17.67 -41.11 10.42
CA GLY A 149 -19.05 -41.21 9.93
C GLY A 149 -19.33 -40.29 8.74
N VAL A 150 -18.32 -40.05 7.90
CA VAL A 150 -18.38 -39.14 6.75
C VAL A 150 -18.35 -39.93 5.45
N VAL A 151 -19.30 -39.66 4.55
CA VAL A 151 -19.35 -40.26 3.22
C VAL A 151 -19.02 -39.19 2.18
N ILE A 152 -17.86 -39.31 1.55
CA ILE A 152 -17.44 -38.41 0.47
C ILE A 152 -18.02 -38.93 -0.85
N GLY A 153 -19.01 -38.21 -1.39
CA GLY A 153 -19.64 -38.53 -2.67
C GLY A 153 -18.88 -38.00 -3.90
N GLU A 154 -19.56 -38.03 -5.05
CA GLU A 154 -19.02 -37.51 -6.32
C GLU A 154 -18.68 -36.01 -6.29
N SER A 155 -19.32 -35.26 -5.40
CA SER A 155 -19.11 -33.83 -5.17
C SER A 155 -17.91 -33.51 -4.26
N GLY A 156 -17.21 -34.52 -3.75
CA GLY A 156 -15.99 -34.34 -2.97
C GLY A 156 -16.16 -33.70 -1.58
N GLY A 157 -15.06 -33.66 -0.83
CA GLY A 157 -15.09 -33.25 0.58
C GLY A 157 -15.20 -31.74 0.77
N GLY A 158 -16.20 -31.28 1.50
CA GLY A 158 -16.48 -29.88 1.80
C GLY A 158 -16.29 -29.48 3.26
N VAL A 159 -16.68 -28.25 3.60
CA VAL A 159 -16.53 -27.67 4.95
C VAL A 159 -17.30 -28.44 6.03
N GLU A 160 -18.46 -29.00 5.70
CA GLU A 160 -19.27 -29.82 6.62
C GLU A 160 -18.55 -31.15 6.95
N ASP A 161 -17.91 -31.77 5.96
CA ASP A 161 -17.09 -32.97 6.14
C ASP A 161 -15.89 -32.68 7.03
N ILE A 162 -15.20 -31.55 6.79
CA ILE A 162 -14.09 -31.10 7.64
C ILE A 162 -14.57 -30.95 9.10
N ALA A 163 -15.75 -30.37 9.32
CA ALA A 163 -16.30 -30.19 10.66
C ALA A 163 -16.60 -31.53 11.36
N ASN A 164 -17.06 -32.54 10.62
CA ASN A 164 -17.32 -33.88 11.17
C ASN A 164 -16.01 -34.65 11.44
N ILE A 165 -15.05 -34.59 10.51
CA ILE A 165 -13.71 -35.18 10.71
C ILE A 165 -13.02 -34.52 11.90
N GLN A 166 -13.14 -33.20 12.08
CA GLN A 166 -12.61 -32.49 13.24
C GLN A 166 -13.16 -33.03 14.58
N LYS A 167 -14.41 -33.50 14.63
CA LYS A 167 -14.98 -34.13 15.84
C LYS A 167 -14.33 -35.48 16.12
N SER A 168 -14.03 -36.26 15.08
CA SER A 168 -13.36 -37.57 15.20
C SER A 168 -11.87 -37.48 15.58
N LEU A 169 -11.26 -36.30 15.45
CA LEU A 169 -9.84 -36.06 15.76
C LEU A 169 -9.69 -35.15 17.00
N PRO A 170 -9.83 -35.67 18.23
CA PRO A 170 -9.82 -34.87 19.45
C PRO A 170 -8.45 -34.23 19.73
N GLU A 171 -7.36 -34.88 19.30
CA GLU A 171 -5.98 -34.40 19.53
C GLU A 171 -5.52 -33.35 18.53
N TYR A 172 -6.20 -33.23 17.39
CA TYR A 172 -5.79 -32.40 16.26
C TYR A 172 -6.72 -31.21 16.05
N GLN A 173 -6.17 -30.10 15.56
CA GLN A 173 -6.92 -28.96 15.03
C GLN A 173 -6.70 -28.90 13.53
N ILE A 174 -7.76 -28.97 12.74
CA ILE A 174 -7.72 -28.79 11.28
C ILE A 174 -7.80 -27.29 10.98
N MET A 175 -6.89 -26.80 10.15
CA MET A 175 -6.85 -25.43 9.68
C MET A 175 -6.75 -25.43 8.16
N VAL A 176 -7.67 -24.77 7.46
CA VAL A 176 -7.71 -24.75 6.00
C VAL A 176 -7.60 -23.32 5.50
N PHE A 177 -6.54 -23.03 4.76
CA PHE A 177 -6.30 -21.73 4.13
C PHE A 177 -6.92 -21.66 2.74
N SER A 178 -7.51 -20.51 2.40
CA SER A 178 -8.01 -20.21 1.03
C SER A 178 -6.99 -19.49 0.17
N ASP A 179 -5.94 -18.91 0.76
CA ASP A 179 -4.98 -18.08 0.04
C ASP A 179 -3.54 -18.37 0.43
N ARG A 180 -2.63 -17.86 -0.40
CA ARG A 180 -1.18 -17.98 -0.20
C ARG A 180 -0.58 -16.86 0.65
N CYS A 181 -1.40 -15.90 1.09
CA CYS A 181 -0.98 -14.88 2.05
C CYS A 181 -1.10 -15.38 3.51
N GLY A 182 -1.74 -16.53 3.71
CA GLY A 182 -2.04 -17.10 5.02
C GLY A 182 -3.04 -16.25 5.80
N LYS A 183 -3.87 -15.44 5.13
CA LYS A 183 -4.84 -14.54 5.78
C LYS A 183 -6.26 -15.11 5.71
N GLY A 184 -6.64 -15.61 4.54
CA GLY A 184 -7.92 -16.24 4.28
C GLY A 184 -7.96 -17.67 4.81
N VAL A 185 -9.00 -17.96 5.59
CA VAL A 185 -9.21 -19.25 6.24
C VAL A 185 -10.62 -19.71 5.92
N ILE A 186 -10.73 -20.92 5.37
CA ILE A 186 -11.99 -21.60 5.03
C ILE A 186 -12.56 -22.29 6.27
N PHE A 187 -11.69 -22.91 7.06
CA PHE A 187 -12.07 -23.65 8.26
C PHE A 187 -11.00 -23.52 9.34
N GLU A 188 -11.43 -23.29 10.58
CA GLU A 188 -10.59 -23.32 11.77
C GLU A 188 -11.28 -24.15 12.85
N GLY A 189 -10.70 -25.31 13.14
CA GLY A 189 -11.15 -26.16 14.23
C GLY A 189 -10.85 -25.58 15.62
N PRO A 190 -11.40 -26.17 16.69
CA PRO A 190 -11.13 -25.74 18.07
C PRO A 190 -9.65 -25.90 18.43
N LYS A 191 -9.07 -24.86 19.05
CA LYS A 191 -7.65 -24.82 19.43
C LYS A 191 -7.32 -25.70 20.65
N LEU A 192 -8.30 -25.87 21.53
CA LEU A 192 -8.15 -26.60 22.79
C LEU A 192 -9.04 -27.85 22.78
N THR A 193 -8.64 -28.87 23.52
CA THR A 193 -9.52 -29.99 23.90
C THR A 193 -10.55 -29.51 24.92
N ALA A 194 -11.57 -30.35 25.21
CA ALA A 194 -12.54 -30.04 26.27
C ALA A 194 -11.88 -29.84 27.65
N GLN A 195 -10.71 -30.45 27.86
CA GLN A 195 -9.88 -30.34 29.07
C GLN A 195 -8.89 -29.17 29.01
N GLY A 196 -8.96 -28.29 28.00
CA GLY A 196 -8.10 -27.12 27.89
C GLY A 196 -6.67 -27.38 27.37
N VAL A 197 -6.40 -28.58 26.83
CA VAL A 197 -5.08 -28.94 26.29
C VAL A 197 -4.97 -28.47 24.84
N LYS A 198 -3.82 -27.93 24.44
CA LYS A 198 -3.58 -27.43 23.08
C LYS A 198 -3.51 -28.59 22.09
N ARG A 199 -4.33 -28.55 21.03
CA ARG A 199 -4.33 -29.54 19.95
C ARG A 199 -3.15 -29.34 18.99
N LYS A 200 -2.69 -30.43 18.35
CA LYS A 200 -1.70 -30.38 17.25
C LYS A 200 -2.37 -29.86 15.98
N THR A 201 -1.85 -28.82 15.35
CA THR A 201 -2.48 -28.26 14.14
C THR A 201 -2.07 -29.01 12.87
N ILE A 202 -3.05 -29.35 12.03
CA ILE A 202 -2.87 -29.83 10.66
C ILE A 202 -3.27 -28.68 9.73
N ASP A 203 -2.26 -28.09 9.09
CA ASP A 203 -2.41 -26.93 8.21
C ASP A 203 -2.64 -27.44 6.76
N LEU A 204 -3.76 -27.08 6.13
CA LEU A 204 -4.12 -27.43 4.75
C LEU A 204 -4.29 -26.16 3.91
N ILE A 205 -4.09 -26.27 2.61
CA ILE A 205 -4.44 -25.21 1.65
C ILE A 205 -5.42 -25.76 0.62
N TYR A 206 -6.47 -25.00 0.34
CA TYR A 206 -7.42 -25.29 -0.72
C TYR A 206 -7.19 -24.33 -1.89
N GLY A 207 -7.10 -24.87 -3.11
CA GLY A 207 -7.02 -24.09 -4.33
C GLY A 207 -7.40 -24.92 -5.54
N ALA A 208 -8.08 -24.31 -6.51
CA ALA A 208 -8.54 -24.96 -7.75
C ALA A 208 -9.31 -26.28 -7.53
N GLY A 209 -10.14 -26.37 -6.48
CA GLY A 209 -10.93 -27.57 -6.21
C GLY A 209 -10.19 -28.71 -5.51
N HIS A 210 -9.00 -28.45 -4.94
CA HIS A 210 -8.14 -29.49 -4.37
C HIS A 210 -7.53 -29.09 -3.02
N TYR A 211 -7.41 -30.04 -2.10
CA TYR A 211 -6.76 -29.85 -0.79
C TYR A 211 -5.34 -30.39 -0.79
N ASN A 212 -4.40 -29.60 -0.28
CA ASN A 212 -3.00 -29.99 -0.11
C ASN A 212 -2.54 -29.75 1.33
N LEU A 213 -1.54 -30.51 1.77
CA LEU A 213 -0.98 -30.37 3.13
C LEU A 213 0.10 -29.28 3.16
N ILE A 214 0.03 -28.40 4.16
CA ILE A 214 1.10 -27.47 4.52
C ILE A 214 1.92 -28.09 5.66
N THR A 215 3.21 -28.33 5.42
CA THR A 215 4.12 -28.84 6.47
C THR A 215 4.73 -27.73 7.32
N SER A 216 4.76 -26.49 6.82
CA SER A 216 5.23 -25.31 7.54
C SER A 216 4.55 -24.04 7.01
N PRO A 217 3.69 -23.36 7.80
CA PRO A 217 3.07 -22.10 7.40
C PRO A 217 4.07 -20.99 7.05
N THR A 218 5.19 -20.89 7.78
CA THR A 218 6.22 -19.87 7.49
C THR A 218 6.80 -20.05 6.09
N GLY A 219 7.11 -21.30 5.74
CA GLY A 219 7.62 -21.65 4.43
C GLY A 219 6.56 -21.57 3.32
N ALA A 220 5.31 -21.92 3.60
CA ALA A 220 4.22 -21.85 2.63
C ALA A 220 3.83 -20.40 2.26
N PHE A 221 3.91 -19.48 3.23
CA PHE A 221 3.54 -18.07 3.06
C PHE A 221 4.73 -17.13 2.88
N GLY A 222 5.95 -17.66 2.76
CA GLY A 222 7.16 -16.87 2.49
C GLY A 222 7.48 -15.83 3.56
N CYS A 223 7.30 -16.17 4.85
CA CYS A 223 7.54 -15.25 5.97
C CYS A 223 8.47 -15.85 7.01
N SER A 224 9.16 -15.01 7.79
CA SER A 224 10.08 -15.51 8.83
C SER A 224 9.33 -16.12 10.00
N TYR A 225 8.18 -15.55 10.37
CA TYR A 225 7.31 -16.03 11.44
C TYR A 225 5.84 -15.88 11.02
N TYR A 226 4.99 -16.77 11.54
CA TYR A 226 3.57 -16.77 11.23
C TYR A 226 2.73 -16.91 12.50
N CYS A 227 1.83 -15.96 12.72
CA CYS A 227 0.95 -15.93 13.87
C CYS A 227 -0.34 -16.71 13.57
N ARG A 228 -0.44 -17.94 14.08
CA ARG A 228 -1.65 -18.77 13.89
C ARG A 228 -2.92 -18.17 14.48
N PRO A 229 -2.92 -17.53 15.67
CA PRO A 229 -4.14 -16.93 16.18
C PRO A 229 -4.61 -15.70 15.39
N CYS A 230 -3.67 -14.87 14.92
CA CYS A 230 -3.98 -13.62 14.21
C CYS A 230 -4.00 -13.78 12.67
N LYS A 231 -3.66 -14.97 12.15
CA LYS A 231 -3.52 -15.29 10.71
C LYS A 231 -2.66 -14.27 9.96
N PHE A 232 -1.50 -13.95 10.55
CA PHE A 232 -0.67 -12.83 10.11
C PHE A 232 0.80 -13.24 9.97
N PRO A 233 1.42 -13.08 8.78
CA PRO A 233 2.86 -13.25 8.59
C PRO A 233 3.64 -12.05 9.13
N TYR A 234 4.83 -12.27 9.68
CA TYR A 234 5.68 -11.20 10.21
C TYR A 234 7.18 -11.60 10.23
N ASP A 235 8.07 -10.61 10.21
CA ASP A 235 9.51 -10.88 9.99
C ASP A 235 10.38 -10.85 11.25
N HIS A 236 9.87 -10.28 12.34
CA HIS A 236 10.60 -10.17 13.60
C HIS A 236 9.86 -10.88 14.73
N ARG A 237 10.53 -11.83 15.40
CA ARG A 237 9.95 -12.72 16.43
C ARG A 237 9.08 -12.02 17.49
N TYR A 238 9.42 -10.80 17.87
CA TYR A 238 8.69 -9.99 18.87
C TYR A 238 8.10 -8.69 18.29
N GLY A 239 8.17 -8.50 16.98
CA GLY A 239 7.57 -7.36 16.29
C GLY A 239 6.05 -7.48 16.13
N HIS A 240 5.52 -8.70 16.21
CA HIS A 240 4.08 -8.97 16.20
C HIS A 240 3.54 -9.07 17.63
N LYS A 241 2.47 -8.34 17.94
CA LYS A 241 1.79 -8.37 19.24
C LYS A 241 0.38 -8.93 19.04
N CYS A 242 0.18 -10.24 19.24
CA CYS A 242 -1.14 -10.86 19.10
C CYS A 242 -1.94 -10.78 20.41
N MET A 243 -3.22 -10.43 20.35
CA MET A 243 -4.10 -10.36 21.53
C MET A 243 -4.36 -11.73 22.18
N GLN A 244 -4.06 -12.81 21.47
CA GLN A 244 -4.23 -14.19 21.93
C GLN A 244 -2.96 -14.72 22.63
N GLU A 245 -1.99 -13.84 22.87
CA GLU A 245 -0.76 -14.09 23.60
C GLU A 245 -0.59 -13.02 24.69
N CYS A 246 0.03 -13.41 25.80
CA CYS A 246 0.34 -12.47 26.86
C CYS A 246 1.42 -11.49 26.39
N VAL A 247 1.14 -10.18 26.46
CA VAL A 247 2.10 -9.13 26.07
C VAL A 247 3.38 -9.10 26.91
N LYS A 248 3.37 -9.70 28.11
CA LYS A 248 4.52 -9.74 29.02
C LYS A 248 5.39 -10.98 28.81
N CYS A 249 4.82 -12.18 28.94
CA CYS A 249 5.53 -13.45 28.84
C CYS A 249 5.45 -14.13 27.46
N CYS A 250 4.77 -13.51 26.48
CA CYS A 250 4.59 -14.02 25.10
C CYS A 250 4.01 -15.43 25.01
N SER A 251 3.32 -15.90 26.07
CA SER A 251 2.69 -17.22 26.11
C SER A 251 1.24 -17.14 25.69
N SER A 252 0.74 -18.23 25.09
CA SER A 252 -0.68 -18.41 24.77
C SER A 252 -1.27 -19.50 25.67
N PRO A 253 -2.47 -19.30 26.27
CA PRO A 253 -3.35 -18.13 26.16
C PRO A 253 -2.83 -16.89 26.92
N PRO A 254 -3.44 -15.69 26.74
CA PRO A 254 -3.09 -14.50 27.49
C PRO A 254 -3.16 -14.72 29.00
N CYS A 255 -2.25 -14.11 29.76
CA CYS A 255 -2.31 -14.13 31.22
C CYS A 255 -3.35 -13.13 31.73
N ASP A 256 -3.95 -13.44 32.87
CA ASP A 256 -4.95 -12.58 33.52
C ASP A 256 -4.30 -11.28 34.01
N THR A 257 -4.80 -10.15 33.51
CA THR A 257 -4.30 -8.81 33.82
C THR A 257 -4.77 -8.28 35.17
N ALA A 258 -5.75 -8.90 35.81
CA ALA A 258 -6.24 -8.51 37.14
C ALA A 258 -5.30 -8.96 38.27
N LEU A 259 -4.38 -9.89 37.98
CA LEU A 259 -3.44 -10.40 38.97
C LEU A 259 -2.36 -9.38 39.32
N ILE A 260 -2.00 -9.34 40.61
CA ILE A 260 -0.89 -8.52 41.13
C ILE A 260 0.38 -8.84 40.36
N THR A 261 1.07 -7.79 39.89
CA THR A 261 2.27 -7.92 39.09
C THR A 261 3.49 -8.27 39.94
N LYS A 262 4.31 -9.21 39.45
CA LYS A 262 5.58 -9.62 40.05
C LYS A 262 6.76 -9.15 39.20
N ALA A 263 7.71 -8.45 39.82
CA ALA A 263 8.90 -7.92 39.17
C ALA A 263 9.97 -9.01 39.00
N CYS A 264 10.67 -9.00 37.86
CA CYS A 264 11.83 -9.85 37.61
C CYS A 264 13.13 -9.03 37.66
N LEU A 265 14.04 -9.39 38.58
CA LEU A 265 15.33 -8.69 38.76
C LEU A 265 16.30 -8.93 37.59
N SER A 266 16.17 -10.01 36.84
CA SER A 266 17.09 -10.35 35.75
C SER A 266 16.80 -9.58 34.46
N CYS A 267 15.54 -9.21 34.21
CA CYS A 267 15.14 -8.45 33.02
C CYS A 267 14.51 -7.09 33.33
N ASN A 268 14.31 -6.75 34.60
CA ASN A 268 13.68 -5.52 35.10
C ASN A 268 12.25 -5.28 34.55
N ARG A 269 11.53 -6.35 34.22
CA ARG A 269 10.14 -6.29 33.74
C ARG A 269 9.18 -6.88 34.77
N ASP A 270 7.93 -6.43 34.70
CA ASP A 270 6.83 -6.92 35.54
C ASP A 270 5.92 -7.91 34.78
N PHE A 271 5.47 -8.95 35.48
CA PHE A 271 4.67 -10.05 34.95
C PHE A 271 3.40 -10.28 35.77
N TYR A 272 2.29 -10.65 35.13
CA TYR A 272 0.98 -10.83 35.77
C TYR A 272 0.90 -12.12 36.61
N GLY A 273 1.04 -12.01 37.93
CA GLY A 273 1.01 -13.16 38.84
C GLY A 273 2.12 -14.20 38.61
N GLU A 274 2.04 -15.31 39.35
CA GLU A 274 3.08 -16.34 39.36
C GLU A 274 3.18 -17.12 38.04
N LYS A 275 2.06 -17.38 37.37
CA LYS A 275 2.03 -18.13 36.10
C LYS A 275 2.74 -17.37 34.97
N CYS A 276 2.48 -16.07 34.83
CA CYS A 276 3.17 -15.23 33.85
C CYS A 276 4.67 -15.12 34.15
N PHE A 277 5.02 -15.06 35.45
CA PHE A 277 6.40 -15.08 35.89
C PHE A 277 7.09 -16.42 35.54
N LYS A 278 6.49 -17.58 35.74
CA LYS A 278 7.13 -18.85 35.34
C LYS A 278 7.27 -19.00 33.82
N ASN A 279 6.30 -18.49 33.06
CA ASN A 279 6.30 -18.58 31.61
C ASN A 279 7.38 -17.74 30.91
N HIS A 280 7.81 -16.63 31.51
CA HIS A 280 8.84 -15.77 30.90
C HIS A 280 10.27 -16.29 31.10
N LEU A 281 10.47 -17.16 32.10
CA LEU A 281 11.76 -17.77 32.45
C LEU A 281 12.18 -18.84 31.41
N PRO A 282 13.45 -19.26 31.39
CA PRO A 282 13.91 -20.34 30.52
C PRO A 282 13.17 -21.66 30.77
N GLN A 283 12.53 -22.16 29.70
CA GLN A 283 11.89 -23.47 29.66
C GLN A 283 12.68 -24.32 28.64
N GLY A 284 13.65 -25.09 29.11
CA GLY A 284 14.50 -25.95 28.26
C GLY A 284 15.55 -25.20 27.42
N ARG A 285 15.86 -25.71 26.21
CA ARG A 285 16.94 -25.20 25.33
C ARG A 285 16.57 -23.95 24.49
N CYS A 286 15.34 -23.43 24.60
CA CYS A 286 14.90 -22.27 23.83
C CYS A 286 15.26 -20.93 24.50
N LYS A 287 15.54 -19.89 23.70
CA LYS A 287 15.73 -18.52 24.21
C LYS A 287 14.45 -18.05 24.92
N SER A 288 14.56 -17.76 26.22
CA SER A 288 13.46 -17.27 27.04
C SER A 288 13.13 -15.81 26.75
N VAL A 289 11.92 -15.39 27.13
CA VAL A 289 11.56 -13.97 27.09
C VAL A 289 12.46 -13.16 28.02
N CYS A 290 12.81 -13.72 29.20
CA CYS A 290 13.72 -13.09 30.16
C CYS A 290 15.09 -12.73 29.56
N ASN A 291 15.66 -13.61 28.75
CA ASN A 291 16.98 -13.41 28.16
C ASN A 291 16.93 -12.57 26.88
N THR A 292 15.74 -12.29 26.37
CA THR A 292 15.57 -11.62 25.08
C THR A 292 15.03 -10.20 25.21
N ILE A 293 14.11 -9.94 26.14
CA ILE A 293 13.49 -8.62 26.34
C ILE A 293 13.80 -8.12 27.74
N ARG A 294 14.44 -6.96 27.82
CA ARG A 294 14.79 -6.28 29.06
C ARG A 294 14.14 -4.91 29.15
N SER A 295 13.99 -4.40 30.36
CA SER A 295 13.65 -3.02 30.63
C SER A 295 14.89 -2.28 31.10
N SER A 296 15.13 -1.08 30.59
CA SER A 296 16.21 -0.23 31.07
C SER A 296 15.86 0.33 32.46
N VAL A 297 16.80 0.25 33.41
CA VAL A 297 16.63 0.90 34.73
C VAL A 297 16.57 2.43 34.56
N ASN A 298 17.36 2.98 33.63
CA ASN A 298 17.51 4.43 33.46
C ASN A 298 16.31 5.05 32.71
N CYS A 299 15.80 4.41 31.65
CA CYS A 299 14.73 5.00 30.83
C CYS A 299 13.42 4.20 30.81
N SER A 300 13.38 3.01 31.40
CA SER A 300 12.21 2.11 31.44
C SER A 300 11.63 1.80 30.05
N ALA A 301 12.44 1.90 29.00
CA ALA A 301 12.11 1.35 27.70
C ALA A 301 12.28 -0.18 27.76
N GLU A 302 11.29 -0.91 27.26
CA GLU A 302 11.43 -2.34 26.99
C GLU A 302 12.15 -2.49 25.64
N TYR A 303 13.20 -3.30 25.59
CA TYR A 303 14.04 -3.49 24.40
C TYR A 303 14.51 -4.93 24.26
N VAL A 304 14.84 -5.32 23.03
CA VAL A 304 15.50 -6.60 22.75
C VAL A 304 16.99 -6.48 23.08
N VAL A 305 17.55 -7.43 23.84
CA VAL A 305 18.95 -7.42 24.27
C VAL A 305 19.90 -7.12 23.10
N GLY A 306 20.77 -6.13 23.28
CA GLY A 306 21.71 -5.64 22.27
C GLY A 306 21.23 -4.44 21.44
N ALA A 307 19.94 -4.07 21.49
CA ALA A 307 19.37 -3.03 20.64
C ALA A 307 19.13 -1.67 21.33
N HIS A 308 19.52 -1.49 22.60
CA HIS A 308 19.17 -0.28 23.36
C HIS A 308 20.37 0.49 23.89
N VAL A 309 20.37 1.78 23.59
CA VAL A 309 21.22 2.79 24.20
C VAL A 309 20.29 3.87 24.76
N CYS A 310 20.35 4.14 26.06
CA CYS A 310 19.53 5.16 26.70
C CYS A 310 19.80 6.53 26.06
N GLY A 311 18.75 7.31 25.79
CA GLY A 311 18.88 8.62 25.15
C GLY A 311 18.88 8.58 23.62
N ASN A 312 19.17 7.42 23.01
CA ASN A 312 19.22 7.29 21.55
C ASN A 312 17.92 6.78 20.96
N ILE A 313 17.63 7.22 19.74
CA ILE A 313 16.56 6.73 18.86
C ILE A 313 17.18 6.11 17.61
N PHE A 314 16.51 5.12 17.01
CA PHE A 314 16.91 4.61 15.71
C PHE A 314 16.39 5.54 14.61
N CYS A 315 17.29 6.18 13.86
CA CYS A 315 16.91 6.97 12.70
C CYS A 315 16.86 6.09 11.46
N SER A 316 15.69 5.99 10.82
CA SER A 316 15.52 5.21 9.58
C SER A 316 16.34 5.75 8.41
N THR A 317 16.62 7.06 8.39
CA THR A 317 17.42 7.70 7.34
C THR A 317 18.91 7.42 7.51
N CYS A 318 19.43 7.57 8.74
CA CYS A 318 20.83 7.31 9.06
C CYS A 318 21.14 5.82 9.28
N ARG A 319 20.11 5.00 9.49
CA ARG A 319 20.17 3.55 9.80
C ARG A 319 21.03 3.20 11.01
N LYS A 320 21.11 4.09 12.00
CA LYS A 320 21.89 3.90 13.24
C LYS A 320 21.15 4.50 14.45
N TYR A 321 21.49 4.01 15.65
CA TYR A 321 21.03 4.59 16.91
C TYR A 321 21.82 5.86 17.20
N ILE A 322 21.12 6.99 17.34
CA ILE A 322 21.69 8.31 17.53
C ILE A 322 20.92 9.06 18.62
N SER A 323 21.53 10.09 19.19
CA SER A 323 20.88 10.88 20.23
C SER A 323 19.51 11.42 19.77
N SER A 324 18.56 11.54 20.70
CA SER A 324 17.20 11.99 20.40
C SER A 324 17.08 13.44 19.92
N ASP A 325 18.14 14.22 20.02
CA ASP A 325 18.27 15.59 19.50
C ASP A 325 19.01 15.65 18.15
N HIS A 326 19.30 14.50 17.54
CA HIS A 326 20.03 14.44 16.29
C HIS A 326 19.37 15.23 15.15
N GLU A 327 20.19 16.07 14.52
CA GLU A 327 19.90 16.77 13.29
C GLU A 327 20.21 15.88 12.06
N CYS A 328 19.15 15.43 11.38
CA CYS A 328 19.28 14.46 10.31
C CYS A 328 19.64 15.12 8.97
N TYR A 329 20.53 14.48 8.22
CA TYR A 329 20.89 14.89 6.87
C TYR A 329 20.50 13.82 5.85
N MET A 330 20.36 14.25 4.60
CA MET A 330 20.21 13.33 3.48
C MET A 330 21.46 12.48 3.36
N THR A 331 21.27 11.17 3.31
CA THR A 331 22.38 10.22 3.25
C THR A 331 22.77 9.92 1.82
N ARG A 332 24.09 9.84 1.59
CA ARG A 332 24.66 9.28 0.36
C ARG A 332 24.17 7.84 0.20
N LEU A 333 23.75 7.48 -1.00
CA LEU A 333 23.36 6.10 -1.28
C LEU A 333 24.63 5.27 -1.55
N SER A 334 24.75 4.12 -0.88
CA SER A 334 25.75 3.11 -1.20
C SER A 334 25.47 2.45 -2.55
N LYS A 335 26.50 1.83 -3.14
CA LYS A 335 26.41 1.05 -4.38
C LYS A 335 25.89 -0.38 -4.15
N ASP A 336 25.22 -0.65 -3.02
CA ASP A 336 24.86 -2.02 -2.59
C ASP A 336 24.28 -2.86 -3.74
N ASP A 337 24.74 -4.11 -3.79
CA ASP A 337 24.68 -5.04 -4.93
C ASP A 337 23.34 -5.02 -5.67
N LEU A 338 23.36 -4.46 -6.88
CA LEU A 338 22.34 -4.74 -7.87
C LEU A 338 22.26 -6.27 -8.03
N PRO A 339 21.07 -6.87 -7.90
CA PRO A 339 20.97 -8.31 -7.76
C PRO A 339 21.41 -9.03 -9.02
N GLY A 340 22.63 -9.58 -9.05
CA GLY A 340 23.17 -10.44 -10.10
C GLY A 340 22.67 -10.17 -11.52
N HIS A 341 22.36 -11.24 -12.25
CA HIS A 341 21.80 -11.18 -13.60
C HIS A 341 20.36 -10.62 -13.61
N HIS A 342 20.16 -9.52 -14.34
CA HIS A 342 18.88 -8.88 -14.57
C HIS A 342 18.38 -9.15 -16.00
N THR A 343 17.07 -9.03 -16.20
CA THR A 343 16.45 -9.22 -17.52
C THR A 343 15.40 -8.14 -17.76
N TYR A 344 15.44 -7.57 -18.95
CA TYR A 344 14.46 -6.63 -19.46
C TYR A 344 13.53 -7.33 -20.44
N ALA A 345 12.24 -7.05 -20.33
CA ALA A 345 11.23 -7.47 -21.29
C ALA A 345 10.51 -6.23 -21.81
N PHE A 346 10.91 -5.76 -22.99
CA PHE A 346 10.20 -4.69 -23.68
C PHE A 346 8.95 -5.30 -24.31
N TYR A 347 7.81 -4.67 -24.17
CA TYR A 347 6.57 -5.18 -24.72
C TYR A 347 5.64 -4.06 -25.15
N ASP A 348 4.68 -4.41 -25.99
CA ASP A 348 3.67 -3.50 -26.50
C ASP A 348 2.41 -4.30 -26.85
N ILE A 349 1.25 -3.77 -26.48
CA ILE A 349 -0.05 -4.44 -26.64
C ILE A 349 -0.87 -3.72 -27.70
N GLU A 350 -1.19 -4.44 -28.77
CA GLU A 350 -2.17 -3.98 -29.75
C GLU A 350 -3.55 -4.57 -29.40
N CYS A 351 -4.58 -3.74 -29.56
CA CYS A 351 -5.95 -4.07 -29.22
C CYS A 351 -6.87 -3.88 -30.43
N ARG A 352 -7.88 -4.72 -30.48
CA ARG A 352 -9.07 -4.55 -31.33
C ARG A 352 -10.14 -3.75 -30.60
N GLN A 353 -11.03 -3.10 -31.35
CA GLN A 353 -12.06 -2.17 -30.84
C GLN A 353 -13.45 -2.46 -31.43
N ASP A 354 -13.79 -3.73 -31.58
CA ASP A 354 -15.01 -4.26 -32.21
C ASP A 354 -15.93 -5.00 -31.21
N ASP A 355 -15.60 -5.01 -29.92
CA ASP A 355 -16.51 -5.48 -28.85
C ASP A 355 -17.28 -4.30 -28.26
N GLU A 356 -18.61 -4.27 -28.34
CA GLU A 356 -19.41 -3.22 -27.69
C GLU A 356 -19.39 -3.32 -26.16
N PHE A 357 -19.39 -2.17 -25.48
CA PHE A 357 -19.57 -2.13 -24.04
C PHE A 357 -21.01 -2.51 -23.67
N PRO A 358 -21.25 -3.44 -22.71
CA PRO A 358 -22.60 -3.94 -22.41
C PRO A 358 -23.62 -2.88 -21.97
N SER A 359 -23.15 -1.70 -21.53
CA SER A 359 -23.96 -0.61 -21.00
C SER A 359 -24.23 0.53 -22.00
N THR A 360 -23.56 0.55 -23.15
CA THR A 360 -23.59 1.70 -24.06
C THR A 360 -23.28 1.27 -25.50
N SER A 361 -24.25 1.43 -26.41
CA SER A 361 -24.11 1.07 -27.84
C SER A 361 -23.15 1.97 -28.64
N THR A 362 -22.55 2.97 -28.02
CA THR A 362 -21.64 3.94 -28.66
C THR A 362 -20.19 3.81 -28.22
N MET A 363 -19.88 2.86 -27.31
CA MET A 363 -18.53 2.65 -26.78
C MET A 363 -18.05 1.24 -27.08
N PHE A 364 -16.82 1.13 -27.59
CA PHE A 364 -16.18 -0.15 -27.87
C PHE A 364 -15.07 -0.43 -26.84
N ALA A 365 -14.99 -1.68 -26.40
CA ALA A 365 -13.95 -2.16 -25.50
C ALA A 365 -12.65 -2.40 -26.27
N HIS A 366 -11.54 -1.98 -25.68
CA HIS A 366 -10.22 -2.37 -26.15
C HIS A 366 -9.95 -3.79 -25.67
N THR A 367 -9.87 -4.74 -26.62
CA THR A 367 -9.58 -6.14 -26.32
C THR A 367 -8.19 -6.48 -26.86
N PRO A 368 -7.22 -6.85 -26.01
CA PRO A 368 -5.89 -7.25 -26.46
C PRO A 368 -5.96 -8.45 -27.40
N ASN A 369 -5.38 -8.35 -28.59
CA ASN A 369 -5.33 -9.44 -29.56
C ASN A 369 -3.91 -9.77 -30.03
N PHE A 370 -2.94 -8.88 -29.76
CA PHE A 370 -1.56 -9.10 -30.17
C PHE A 370 -0.59 -8.44 -29.20
N ILE A 371 0.44 -9.19 -28.79
CA ILE A 371 1.53 -8.69 -27.94
C ILE A 371 2.85 -9.14 -28.53
N VAL A 372 3.78 -8.20 -28.67
CA VAL A 372 5.18 -8.53 -28.95
C VAL A 372 5.99 -8.26 -27.70
N SER A 373 6.85 -9.21 -27.35
CA SER A 373 7.81 -9.05 -26.27
C SER A 373 9.22 -9.29 -26.78
N ASN A 374 10.11 -8.36 -26.47
CA ASN A 374 11.53 -8.48 -26.70
C ASN A 374 12.28 -8.56 -25.37
N THR A 375 12.90 -9.70 -25.12
CA THR A 375 13.60 -10.00 -23.87
C THR A 375 15.11 -9.94 -24.06
N CYS A 376 15.82 -9.18 -23.22
CA CYS A 376 17.27 -9.19 -23.17
C CYS A 376 17.76 -9.21 -21.71
N CYS A 377 18.86 -9.91 -21.46
CA CYS A 377 19.55 -9.87 -20.17
C CYS A 377 20.84 -9.05 -20.28
N ASP A 378 21.50 -8.81 -19.15
CA ASP A 378 22.72 -8.00 -19.08
C ASP A 378 23.83 -8.44 -20.06
N THR A 379 23.86 -9.71 -20.49
CA THR A 379 24.86 -10.22 -21.43
C THR A 379 24.47 -10.04 -22.90
N CYS A 380 23.17 -10.04 -23.23
CA CYS A 380 22.71 -10.00 -24.63
C CYS A 380 21.99 -8.70 -25.01
N ILE A 381 21.92 -7.74 -24.08
CA ILE A 381 21.36 -6.42 -24.37
C ILE A 381 22.21 -5.68 -25.42
N SER A 382 23.53 -5.84 -25.35
CA SER A 382 24.51 -5.31 -26.30
C SER A 382 24.79 -6.21 -27.51
N GLU A 383 24.31 -7.46 -27.51
CA GLU A 383 24.52 -8.42 -28.59
C GLU A 383 23.29 -8.50 -29.51
N ASN A 384 23.53 -8.54 -30.83
CA ASN A 384 22.46 -8.68 -31.82
C ASN A 384 22.11 -10.16 -32.13
N THR A 385 22.05 -11.01 -31.10
CA THR A 385 21.74 -12.44 -31.23
C THR A 385 20.23 -12.70 -31.13
N GLU A 386 19.65 -13.49 -32.04
CA GLU A 386 18.22 -13.87 -31.99
C GLU A 386 17.88 -14.82 -30.83
N ILE A 387 18.85 -15.64 -30.40
CA ILE A 387 18.70 -16.61 -29.33
C ILE A 387 19.80 -16.38 -28.29
N CYS A 388 19.40 -16.18 -27.04
CA CYS A 388 20.29 -16.02 -25.90
C CYS A 388 20.25 -17.31 -25.05
N ASN A 389 21.41 -17.87 -24.69
CA ASN A 389 21.50 -19.07 -23.84
C ASN A 389 20.77 -18.93 -22.51
N GLY A 390 20.73 -17.72 -21.94
CA GLY A 390 20.04 -17.43 -20.68
C GLY A 390 18.59 -16.95 -20.83
N CYS A 391 18.20 -16.39 -21.97
CA CYS A 391 16.93 -15.69 -22.20
C CYS A 391 15.97 -16.48 -23.10
N GLY A 392 16.51 -17.44 -23.86
CA GLY A 392 15.84 -18.09 -24.97
C GLY A 392 15.73 -17.17 -26.19
N VAL A 393 14.68 -17.38 -26.97
CA VAL A 393 14.34 -16.55 -28.14
C VAL A 393 14.09 -15.11 -27.69
N LYS A 394 14.82 -14.16 -28.28
CA LYS A 394 14.82 -12.74 -27.90
C LYS A 394 13.45 -12.11 -28.14
N GLU A 395 12.82 -12.40 -29.27
CA GLU A 395 11.50 -11.90 -29.59
C GLU A 395 10.44 -13.00 -29.53
N ARG A 396 9.30 -12.69 -28.94
CA ARG A 396 8.12 -13.55 -28.94
C ARG A 396 6.86 -12.78 -29.25
N VAL A 397 5.97 -13.44 -29.97
CA VAL A 397 4.64 -12.97 -30.33
C VAL A 397 3.60 -13.78 -29.57
N PHE A 398 2.61 -13.10 -29.02
CA PHE A 398 1.43 -13.70 -28.39
C PHE A 398 0.19 -13.18 -29.10
N SER A 399 -0.57 -14.07 -29.74
CA SER A 399 -1.71 -13.72 -30.60
C SER A 399 -2.88 -14.68 -30.43
N THR A 400 -3.08 -15.18 -29.21
CA THR A 400 -4.17 -16.10 -28.85
C THR A 400 -5.38 -15.35 -28.31
N ASP A 401 -6.42 -16.06 -27.84
CA ASP A 401 -7.61 -15.45 -27.26
C ASP A 401 -7.33 -14.69 -25.93
N ASN A 402 -6.22 -14.99 -25.25
CA ASN A 402 -5.80 -14.28 -24.04
C ASN A 402 -4.27 -14.04 -24.05
N PRO A 403 -3.79 -13.15 -24.92
CA PRO A 403 -2.36 -12.98 -25.15
C PRO A 403 -1.66 -12.37 -23.94
N VAL A 404 -2.37 -11.54 -23.15
CA VAL A 404 -1.85 -10.91 -21.93
C VAL A 404 -1.48 -11.96 -20.88
N ARG A 405 -2.33 -12.96 -20.69
CA ARG A 405 -2.09 -14.03 -19.74
C ARG A 405 -0.89 -14.89 -20.15
N GLU A 406 -0.82 -15.28 -21.42
CA GLU A 406 0.32 -16.06 -21.94
C GLU A 406 1.64 -15.29 -21.84
N PHE A 407 1.61 -13.99 -22.12
CA PHE A 407 2.75 -13.11 -21.92
C PHE A 407 3.22 -13.12 -20.46
N ILE A 408 2.33 -12.92 -19.49
CA ILE A 408 2.69 -12.94 -18.06
C ILE A 408 3.26 -14.31 -17.66
N GLN A 409 2.63 -15.42 -18.08
CA GLN A 409 3.10 -16.77 -17.81
C GLN A 409 4.49 -17.04 -18.41
N HIS A 410 4.73 -16.54 -19.62
CA HIS A 410 6.04 -16.64 -20.26
C HIS A 410 7.10 -15.90 -19.44
N ILE A 411 6.85 -14.65 -19.05
CA ILE A 411 7.78 -13.86 -18.25
C ILE A 411 8.03 -14.51 -16.88
N GLU A 412 6.99 -15.03 -16.22
CA GLU A 412 7.14 -15.79 -14.98
C GLU A 412 8.05 -17.03 -15.18
N SER A 413 7.94 -17.71 -16.32
CA SER A 413 8.76 -18.89 -16.62
C SER A 413 10.25 -18.55 -16.77
N LEU A 414 10.58 -17.36 -17.25
CA LEU A 414 11.96 -16.87 -17.38
C LEU A 414 12.58 -16.59 -16.00
N GLY A 415 11.82 -15.98 -15.09
CA GLY A 415 12.28 -15.69 -13.74
C GLY A 415 12.60 -16.95 -12.93
N ASN A 416 11.89 -18.05 -13.19
CA ASN A 416 12.02 -19.32 -12.48
C ASN A 416 13.29 -20.10 -12.79
N LYS A 417 13.92 -19.89 -13.94
CA LYS A 417 15.06 -20.71 -14.37
C LYS A 417 16.37 -20.34 -13.65
N ASN A 418 16.53 -19.10 -13.14
CA ASN A 418 17.81 -18.58 -12.65
C ASN A 418 17.73 -17.54 -11.51
N TYR A 419 16.62 -17.44 -10.76
CA TYR A 419 16.43 -16.39 -9.73
C TYR A 419 16.67 -14.95 -10.25
N ARG A 420 16.24 -14.65 -11.48
CA ARG A 420 16.45 -13.33 -12.11
C ARG A 420 15.34 -12.35 -11.75
N TYR A 421 15.73 -11.10 -11.51
CA TYR A 421 14.79 -9.98 -11.46
C TYR A 421 14.46 -9.57 -12.89
N ILE A 422 13.16 -9.36 -13.17
CA ILE A 422 12.69 -8.99 -14.51
C ILE A 422 11.97 -7.64 -14.46
N THR A 423 12.45 -6.69 -15.27
CA THR A 423 11.75 -5.43 -15.50
C THR A 423 11.08 -5.47 -16.88
N CYS A 424 9.76 -5.44 -16.88
CA CYS A 424 8.95 -5.30 -18.08
C CYS A 424 8.70 -3.81 -18.39
N ILE A 425 8.90 -3.40 -19.65
CA ILE A 425 8.86 -1.99 -20.04
C ILE A 425 7.96 -1.84 -21.27
N ALA A 426 6.93 -1.02 -21.16
CA ALA A 426 6.12 -0.56 -22.28
C ALA A 426 6.12 0.97 -22.35
N HIS A 427 5.90 1.53 -23.54
CA HIS A 427 5.87 2.97 -23.73
C HIS A 427 4.45 3.50 -23.56
N ASN A 428 4.26 4.43 -22.61
CA ASN A 428 2.96 4.89 -22.15
C ASN A 428 2.13 3.80 -21.42
N ALA A 429 2.82 2.83 -20.80
CA ALA A 429 2.18 1.75 -20.05
C ALA A 429 1.21 2.29 -18.97
N LYS A 430 1.53 3.43 -18.34
CA LYS A 430 0.72 4.01 -17.26
C LYS A 430 -0.66 4.48 -17.69
N GLY A 431 -0.80 4.79 -18.98
CA GLY A 431 -2.05 5.26 -19.58
C GLY A 431 -2.80 4.16 -20.31
N TYR A 432 -2.13 3.05 -20.68
CA TYR A 432 -2.69 2.05 -21.56
C TYR A 432 -2.35 0.62 -21.11
N ASP A 433 -1.22 0.04 -21.53
CA ASP A 433 -0.88 -1.38 -21.39
C ASP A 433 -0.96 -1.89 -19.94
N GLY A 434 -0.57 -1.05 -18.97
CA GLY A 434 -0.57 -1.39 -17.56
C GLY A 434 -1.94 -1.77 -17.02
N ASN A 435 -3.03 -1.26 -17.61
CA ASN A 435 -4.39 -1.64 -17.24
C ASN A 435 -4.68 -3.11 -17.57
N PHE A 436 -4.26 -3.59 -18.73
CA PHE A 436 -4.44 -4.98 -19.14
C PHE A 436 -3.60 -5.93 -18.28
N ILE A 437 -2.35 -5.54 -17.97
CA ILE A 437 -1.49 -6.30 -17.06
C ILE A 437 -2.12 -6.42 -15.68
N LEU A 438 -2.56 -5.30 -15.09
CA LEU A 438 -3.17 -5.29 -13.75
C LEU A 438 -4.45 -6.13 -13.73
N ARG A 439 -5.32 -5.95 -14.74
CA ARG A 439 -6.55 -6.74 -14.88
C ARG A 439 -6.26 -8.24 -14.96
N SER A 440 -5.31 -8.63 -15.82
CA SER A 440 -4.93 -10.03 -15.97
C SER A 440 -4.38 -10.64 -14.68
N ILE A 441 -3.57 -9.90 -13.91
CA ILE A 441 -3.08 -10.37 -12.61
C ILE A 441 -4.23 -10.57 -11.62
N LEU A 442 -5.17 -9.62 -11.54
CA LEU A 442 -6.28 -9.66 -10.59
C LEU A 442 -7.34 -10.73 -10.94
N GLU A 443 -7.59 -10.95 -12.23
CA GLU A 443 -8.59 -11.92 -12.70
C GLU A 443 -8.05 -13.35 -12.72
N ASN A 444 -6.75 -13.54 -12.95
CA ASN A 444 -6.16 -14.86 -13.18
C ASN A 444 -5.27 -15.35 -12.03
N THR A 445 -5.11 -14.58 -10.94
CA THR A 445 -4.26 -14.96 -9.81
C THR A 445 -4.84 -14.55 -8.45
N ASP A 446 -4.59 -15.34 -7.40
CA ASP A 446 -4.95 -14.99 -6.02
C ASP A 446 -3.98 -14.00 -5.35
N TRP A 447 -3.04 -13.45 -6.11
CA TRP A 447 -1.99 -12.57 -5.60
C TRP A 447 -2.42 -11.12 -5.71
N LYS A 448 -2.20 -10.36 -4.63
CA LYS A 448 -2.40 -8.92 -4.63
C LYS A 448 -1.10 -8.22 -5.08
N PRO A 449 -1.05 -7.60 -6.28
CA PRO A 449 0.13 -6.87 -6.71
C PRO A 449 0.33 -5.58 -5.90
N GLU A 450 1.58 -5.12 -5.81
CA GLU A 450 1.89 -3.77 -5.34
C GLU A 450 1.81 -2.81 -6.52
N VAL A 451 1.05 -1.72 -6.37
CA VAL A 451 0.78 -0.77 -7.46
C VAL A 451 1.13 0.64 -6.99
N ILE A 452 1.91 1.35 -7.79
CA ILE A 452 2.19 2.79 -7.60
C ILE A 452 1.40 3.57 -8.64
N MET A 453 0.56 4.51 -8.18
CA MET A 453 -0.32 5.30 -9.04
C MET A 453 0.00 6.80 -8.98
N SER A 454 -0.31 7.52 -10.05
CA SER A 454 -0.36 8.98 -10.09
C SER A 454 -1.72 9.41 -10.65
N GLY A 455 -2.61 9.84 -9.75
CA GLY A 455 -4.03 9.97 -10.07
C GLY A 455 -4.60 8.62 -10.51
N SER A 456 -5.20 8.57 -11.71
CA SER A 456 -5.73 7.35 -12.32
C SER A 456 -4.71 6.54 -13.13
N LYS A 457 -3.47 7.01 -13.27
CA LYS A 457 -2.44 6.37 -14.10
C LYS A 457 -1.55 5.42 -13.30
N ILE A 458 -1.18 4.28 -13.88
CA ILE A 458 -0.40 3.22 -13.22
C ILE A 458 1.09 3.40 -13.48
N LEU A 459 1.84 3.99 -12.53
CA LEU A 459 3.28 4.22 -12.73
C LEU A 459 4.11 2.93 -12.71
N SER A 460 3.76 1.99 -11.83
CA SER A 460 4.39 0.67 -11.80
C SER A 460 3.51 -0.39 -11.16
N ILE A 461 3.72 -1.64 -11.56
CA ILE A 461 3.12 -2.84 -10.97
C ILE A 461 4.24 -3.80 -10.58
N THR A 462 4.26 -4.26 -9.33
CA THR A 462 5.20 -5.28 -8.85
C THR A 462 4.44 -6.53 -8.45
N PHE A 463 4.85 -7.68 -9.00
CA PHE A 463 4.17 -8.95 -8.85
C PHE A 463 5.17 -10.12 -8.96
N LYS A 464 5.31 -10.92 -7.90
CA LYS A 464 6.20 -12.12 -7.85
C LYS A 464 7.63 -11.90 -8.38
N GLY A 465 8.24 -10.74 -8.10
CA GLY A 465 9.59 -10.40 -8.58
C GLY A 465 9.63 -9.86 -10.01
N LEU A 466 8.50 -9.76 -10.69
CA LEU A 466 8.31 -9.01 -11.93
C LEU A 466 7.98 -7.56 -11.61
N ARG A 467 8.55 -6.63 -12.37
CA ARG A 467 8.25 -5.20 -12.26
C ARG A 467 7.88 -4.62 -13.61
N PHE A 468 6.66 -4.12 -13.75
CA PHE A 468 6.19 -3.43 -14.95
C PHE A 468 6.32 -1.92 -14.74
N ILE A 469 6.98 -1.23 -15.66
CA ILE A 469 7.21 0.22 -15.62
C ILE A 469 6.92 0.86 -16.98
N ASP A 470 6.68 2.17 -16.96
CA ASP A 470 6.43 2.98 -18.15
C ASP A 470 7.67 3.78 -18.58
N SER A 471 8.16 3.56 -19.81
CA SER A 471 9.30 4.31 -20.36
C SER A 471 9.01 5.81 -20.55
N LEU A 472 7.74 6.21 -20.69
CA LEU A 472 7.32 7.62 -20.81
C LEU A 472 7.58 8.42 -19.52
N ASN A 473 7.77 7.75 -18.37
CA ASN A 473 8.22 8.40 -17.13
C ASN A 473 9.70 8.81 -17.17
N PHE A 474 10.45 8.30 -18.13
CA PHE A 474 11.85 8.60 -18.34
C PHE A 474 12.08 9.49 -19.56
N LEU A 475 11.32 9.23 -20.62
CA LEU A 475 11.39 9.92 -21.90
C LEU A 475 10.01 10.51 -22.22
N PRO A 476 9.69 11.73 -21.76
CA PRO A 476 8.34 12.31 -21.85
C PRO A 476 8.02 12.84 -23.26
N MET A 477 8.15 11.98 -24.27
CA MET A 477 7.88 12.27 -25.66
C MET A 477 7.34 11.03 -26.37
N SER A 478 6.66 11.20 -27.50
CA SER A 478 6.16 10.08 -28.29
C SER A 478 7.29 9.29 -28.95
N LEU A 479 7.08 7.99 -29.16
CA LEU A 479 7.98 7.11 -29.91
C LEU A 479 8.45 7.72 -31.24
N ALA A 480 7.54 8.37 -31.99
CA ALA A 480 7.85 8.99 -33.29
C ALA A 480 8.91 10.10 -33.20
N LYS A 481 9.04 10.76 -32.04
CA LYS A 481 10.01 11.84 -31.82
C LYS A 481 11.36 11.34 -31.33
N LEU A 482 11.47 10.08 -30.89
CA LEU A 482 12.71 9.53 -30.36
C LEU A 482 13.85 9.51 -31.39
N PRO A 483 13.68 9.02 -32.64
CA PRO A 483 14.78 8.99 -33.60
C PRO A 483 15.37 10.38 -33.87
N ILE A 484 14.50 11.38 -34.03
CA ILE A 484 14.92 12.78 -34.22
C ILE A 484 15.66 13.31 -32.99
N SER A 485 15.13 13.05 -31.78
CA SER A 485 15.70 13.57 -30.52
C SER A 485 17.07 12.96 -30.18
N PHE A 486 17.36 11.75 -30.68
CA PHE A 486 18.63 11.04 -30.44
C PHE A 486 19.55 10.99 -31.67
N GLY A 487 19.21 11.66 -32.77
CA GLY A 487 20.03 11.66 -33.99
C GLY A 487 20.05 10.32 -34.74
N LEU A 488 19.05 9.45 -34.54
CA LEU A 488 18.93 8.11 -35.14
C LEU A 488 18.07 8.12 -36.43
N GLN A 489 18.07 9.24 -37.15
CA GLN A 489 17.11 9.53 -38.24
C GLN A 489 17.19 8.52 -39.40
N ASP A 490 18.35 7.90 -39.62
CA ASP A 490 18.61 6.99 -40.74
C ASP A 490 18.15 5.54 -40.51
N SER A 491 17.67 5.19 -39.30
CA SER A 491 17.43 3.80 -38.89
C SER A 491 15.99 3.44 -38.52
N LEU A 492 15.09 4.43 -38.41
CA LEU A 492 13.71 4.22 -37.94
C LEU A 492 12.71 5.13 -38.68
N VAL A 493 12.03 4.56 -39.69
CA VAL A 493 10.87 5.21 -40.34
C VAL A 493 9.59 4.64 -39.71
N LYS A 494 8.83 5.47 -39.00
CA LYS A 494 7.53 5.09 -38.45
C LYS A 494 6.50 4.97 -39.58
N GLY A 495 5.90 3.79 -39.74
CA GLY A 495 4.71 3.57 -40.59
C GLY A 495 3.40 3.92 -39.88
N TYR A 496 2.29 3.94 -40.61
CA TYR A 496 0.94 4.12 -40.06
C TYR A 496 0.20 2.77 -39.97
N PHE A 497 -0.62 2.60 -38.92
CA PHE A 497 -1.40 1.37 -38.69
C PHE A 497 -2.91 1.64 -38.76
N PRO A 498 -3.70 0.80 -39.45
CA PRO A 498 -5.14 0.97 -39.52
C PRO A 498 -5.82 0.39 -38.27
N HIS A 499 -5.83 1.16 -37.18
CA HIS A 499 -6.38 0.75 -35.88
C HIS A 499 -7.83 0.24 -35.96
N PHE A 500 -8.70 0.85 -36.77
CA PHE A 500 -10.09 0.43 -36.92
C PHE A 500 -10.27 -0.77 -37.87
N HIS A 501 -9.23 -1.13 -38.62
CA HIS A 501 -9.21 -2.36 -39.41
C HIS A 501 -8.78 -3.57 -38.56
N ASN A 502 -8.26 -3.36 -37.34
CA ASN A 502 -7.92 -4.42 -36.38
C ASN A 502 -9.19 -4.97 -35.72
N THR A 503 -9.84 -5.92 -36.39
CA THR A 503 -11.04 -6.62 -35.91
C THR A 503 -10.84 -8.14 -35.94
N LYS A 504 -11.77 -8.90 -35.35
CA LYS A 504 -11.76 -10.37 -35.43
C LYS A 504 -11.78 -10.87 -36.87
N GLU A 505 -12.61 -10.27 -37.71
CA GLU A 505 -12.86 -10.65 -39.10
C GLU A 505 -11.62 -10.40 -39.96
N ASN A 506 -10.93 -9.28 -39.75
CA ASN A 506 -9.78 -8.86 -40.54
C ASN A 506 -8.44 -9.38 -40.01
N SER A 507 -8.44 -10.21 -38.97
CA SER A 507 -7.22 -10.76 -38.35
C SER A 507 -6.30 -11.49 -39.34
N ARG A 508 -6.87 -12.10 -40.38
CA ARG A 508 -6.15 -12.81 -41.46
C ARG A 508 -6.22 -12.08 -42.81
N TYR A 509 -6.57 -10.79 -42.80
CA TYR A 509 -6.74 -10.03 -44.03
C TYR A 509 -5.41 -9.91 -44.79
N VAL A 510 -5.47 -10.26 -46.07
CA VAL A 510 -4.41 -10.06 -47.07
C VAL A 510 -5.08 -9.49 -48.31
N GLY A 511 -4.73 -8.27 -48.70
CA GLY A 511 -5.40 -7.58 -49.79
C GLY A 511 -4.91 -6.15 -50.01
N PRO A 512 -5.71 -5.31 -50.68
CA PRO A 512 -5.39 -3.89 -50.86
C PRO A 512 -5.22 -3.13 -49.54
N LEU A 513 -4.52 -2.00 -49.59
CA LEU A 513 -4.32 -1.11 -48.46
C LEU A 513 -5.68 -0.63 -47.89
N PRO A 514 -5.92 -0.72 -46.55
CA PRO A 514 -7.16 -0.25 -45.95
C PRO A 514 -7.44 1.23 -46.23
N ALA A 515 -8.71 1.61 -46.23
CA ALA A 515 -9.12 2.99 -46.51
C ALA A 515 -8.57 3.98 -45.45
N PRO A 516 -8.32 5.25 -45.80
CA PRO A 516 -7.79 6.28 -44.90
C PRO A 516 -8.52 6.40 -43.55
N GLU A 517 -9.84 6.21 -43.56
CA GLU A 517 -10.71 6.30 -42.38
C GLU A 517 -10.33 5.25 -41.33
N MET A 518 -9.84 4.08 -41.77
CA MET A 518 -9.44 2.98 -40.90
C MET A 518 -8.19 3.30 -40.05
N TYR A 519 -7.46 4.36 -40.38
CA TYR A 519 -6.29 4.84 -39.66
C TYR A 519 -6.61 5.94 -38.64
N GLY A 520 -7.87 6.35 -38.52
CA GLY A 520 -8.27 7.44 -37.61
C GLY A 520 -7.76 8.80 -38.04
N ILE A 521 -7.83 9.08 -39.34
CA ILE A 521 -7.39 10.32 -39.97
C ILE A 521 -7.97 11.59 -39.31
N ASP A 522 -9.16 11.51 -38.71
CA ASP A 522 -9.82 12.64 -38.04
C ASP A 522 -9.19 13.03 -36.69
N SER A 523 -8.41 12.13 -36.10
CA SER A 523 -7.67 12.40 -34.86
C SER A 523 -6.26 12.96 -35.10
N MET A 524 -5.81 13.00 -36.35
CA MET A 524 -4.48 13.48 -36.73
C MET A 524 -4.42 15.01 -36.81
N THR A 525 -3.25 15.58 -36.52
CA THR A 525 -3.02 17.02 -36.77
C THR A 525 -2.98 17.32 -38.27
N SER A 526 -3.23 18.58 -38.68
CA SER A 526 -3.21 18.96 -40.11
C SER A 526 -1.90 18.60 -40.82
N LYS A 527 -0.77 18.70 -40.11
CA LYS A 527 0.55 18.30 -40.62
C LYS A 527 0.62 16.78 -40.82
N GLU A 528 0.31 16.01 -39.78
CA GLU A 528 0.34 14.54 -39.84
C GLU A 528 -0.63 13.97 -40.88
N LYS A 529 -1.82 14.58 -41.03
CA LYS A 529 -2.81 14.21 -42.05
C LYS A 529 -2.27 14.39 -43.46
N THR A 530 -1.52 15.46 -43.71
CA THR A 530 -0.89 15.72 -45.02
C THR A 530 0.20 14.70 -45.32
N GLU A 531 1.06 14.41 -44.33
CA GLU A 531 2.11 13.39 -44.44
C GLU A 531 1.51 11.99 -44.65
N PHE A 532 0.44 11.65 -43.92
CA PHE A 532 -0.28 10.39 -44.04
C PHE A 532 -0.92 10.19 -45.42
N LEU A 533 -1.66 11.19 -45.93
CA LEU A 533 -2.33 11.07 -47.23
C LEU A 533 -1.32 10.91 -48.37
N LYS A 534 -0.16 11.56 -48.28
CA LYS A 534 0.94 11.37 -49.21
C LYS A 534 1.48 9.93 -49.14
N TRP A 535 1.81 9.45 -47.94
CA TRP A 535 2.28 8.09 -47.70
C TRP A 535 1.29 7.04 -48.19
N HIS A 536 0.00 7.17 -47.85
CA HIS A 536 -1.06 6.23 -48.22
C HIS A 536 -1.26 6.19 -49.74
N GLY A 537 -1.28 7.36 -50.40
CA GLY A 537 -1.40 7.45 -51.85
C GLY A 537 -0.19 6.89 -52.61
N GLU A 538 1.03 7.12 -52.13
CA GLU A 538 2.24 6.54 -52.71
C GLU A 538 2.26 5.01 -52.57
N LEU A 539 1.97 4.50 -51.37
CA LEU A 539 1.95 3.07 -51.08
C LEU A 539 0.85 2.34 -51.86
N SER A 540 -0.35 2.94 -51.96
CA SER A 540 -1.44 2.39 -52.76
C SER A 540 -1.10 2.33 -54.24
N ARG A 541 -0.41 3.33 -54.80
CA ARG A 541 0.02 3.33 -56.23
C ARG A 541 1.10 2.30 -56.51
N SER A 542 1.90 1.92 -55.52
CA SER A 542 2.94 0.90 -55.67
C SER A 542 2.40 -0.53 -55.82
N GLY A 543 1.08 -0.73 -55.69
CA GLY A 543 0.47 -2.07 -55.70
C GLY A 543 0.74 -2.85 -54.42
N TYR A 544 1.00 -2.16 -53.31
CA TYR A 544 1.33 -2.78 -52.03
C TYR A 544 0.21 -3.71 -51.54
N VAL A 545 0.56 -4.98 -51.30
CA VAL A 545 -0.34 -5.96 -50.69
C VAL A 545 -0.23 -5.85 -49.17
N PHE A 546 -1.28 -5.33 -48.54
CA PHE A 546 -1.38 -5.24 -47.10
C PHE A 546 -1.68 -6.61 -46.51
N SER A 547 -0.90 -7.01 -45.51
CA SER A 547 -1.12 -8.23 -44.72
C SER A 547 -1.22 -7.84 -43.25
N MET A 548 -2.38 -8.08 -42.64
CA MET A 548 -2.64 -7.62 -41.27
C MET A 548 -1.62 -8.20 -40.28
N GLU A 549 -1.34 -9.50 -40.39
CA GLU A 549 -0.36 -10.19 -39.56
C GLU A 549 1.06 -9.61 -39.73
N SER A 550 1.45 -9.30 -40.96
CA SER A 550 2.78 -8.75 -41.26
C SER A 550 2.93 -7.32 -40.78
N GLU A 551 1.90 -6.49 -40.94
CA GLU A 551 1.92 -5.09 -40.53
C GLU A 551 1.98 -4.92 -39.01
N ILE A 552 1.17 -5.68 -38.27
CA ILE A 552 1.20 -5.68 -36.81
C ILE A 552 2.61 -6.04 -36.31
N LYS A 553 3.25 -7.07 -36.90
CA LYS A 553 4.63 -7.47 -36.55
C LYS A 553 5.66 -6.37 -36.85
N LYS A 554 5.54 -5.66 -37.98
CA LYS A 554 6.48 -4.58 -38.39
C LYS A 554 6.43 -3.38 -37.45
N ILE A 555 5.24 -2.94 -37.08
CA ILE A 555 5.07 -1.78 -36.18
C ILE A 555 5.70 -2.04 -34.82
N LEU A 556 5.60 -3.27 -34.34
CA LEU A 556 6.12 -3.66 -33.03
C LEU A 556 7.65 -3.86 -33.05
N HIS A 557 8.23 -4.34 -34.16
CA HIS A 557 9.68 -4.37 -34.37
C HIS A 557 10.32 -2.97 -34.38
N SER A 558 9.63 -1.98 -34.96
CA SER A 558 10.12 -0.61 -35.10
C SER A 558 10.20 0.18 -33.77
N ARG A 559 9.70 -0.34 -32.64
CA ARG A 559 9.66 0.39 -31.36
C ARG A 559 10.88 0.11 -30.47
N ARG A 560 11.90 -0.53 -31.02
CA ARG A 560 13.06 -1.01 -30.30
C ARG A 560 14.22 -0.03 -30.34
N THR A 561 14.29 0.87 -29.37
CA THR A 561 15.54 1.56 -28.99
C THR A 561 15.29 2.36 -27.72
N TYR A 562 16.03 2.10 -26.64
CA TYR A 562 16.00 2.99 -25.48
C TYR A 562 17.39 3.25 -24.92
N SER A 563 17.70 4.55 -24.89
CA SER A 563 18.93 5.26 -24.54
C SER A 563 19.41 5.13 -23.08
N SER A 564 19.03 4.05 -22.38
CA SER A 564 19.50 3.78 -21.02
C SER A 564 21.02 3.62 -20.95
N GLU A 565 21.65 3.12 -22.02
CA GLU A 565 23.10 2.96 -22.12
C GLU A 565 23.86 4.28 -21.92
N ILE A 566 23.38 5.38 -22.53
CA ILE A 566 24.02 6.70 -22.37
C ILE A 566 23.90 7.15 -20.91
N PHE A 567 22.73 6.97 -20.29
CA PHE A 567 22.51 7.36 -18.90
C PHE A 567 23.38 6.53 -17.95
N ILE A 568 23.48 5.22 -18.17
CA ILE A 568 24.32 4.30 -17.40
C ILE A 568 25.80 4.63 -17.59
N ALA A 569 26.27 4.79 -18.83
CA ALA A 569 27.66 5.13 -19.12
C ALA A 569 28.08 6.46 -18.48
N THR A 570 27.17 7.44 -18.47
CA THR A 570 27.45 8.77 -17.90
C THR A 570 27.39 8.80 -16.38
N THR A 571 26.45 8.06 -15.77
CA THR A 571 26.10 8.24 -14.35
C THR A 571 26.38 7.03 -13.47
N GLY A 572 26.59 5.85 -14.05
CA GLY A 572 26.70 4.58 -13.34
C GLY A 572 25.40 4.13 -12.64
N VAL A 573 24.25 4.72 -12.99
CA VAL A 573 22.93 4.36 -12.45
C VAL A 573 22.07 3.79 -13.58
N ASP A 574 21.42 2.66 -13.34
CA ASP A 574 20.46 2.11 -14.30
C ASP A 574 19.06 2.64 -14.00
N PRO A 575 18.52 3.55 -14.83
CA PRO A 575 17.25 4.21 -14.54
C PRO A 575 16.08 3.22 -14.55
N PHE A 576 16.14 2.18 -15.38
CA PHE A 576 15.05 1.21 -15.54
C PHE A 576 15.14 0.06 -14.56
N ARG A 577 16.33 -0.27 -14.03
CA ARG A 577 16.51 -1.27 -12.97
C ARG A 577 16.22 -0.72 -11.60
N GLU A 578 16.49 0.56 -11.38
CA GLU A 578 16.53 1.10 -10.04
C GLU A 578 15.37 2.04 -9.71
N ASP A 579 14.70 2.62 -10.71
CA ASP A 579 13.70 3.67 -10.52
C ASP A 579 12.46 3.46 -11.41
N VAL A 580 11.45 4.31 -11.17
CA VAL A 580 10.17 4.34 -11.92
C VAL A 580 10.01 5.64 -12.72
N THR A 581 10.78 6.68 -12.39
CA THR A 581 10.74 8.00 -13.03
C THR A 581 12.13 8.60 -13.20
N ILE A 582 12.28 9.48 -14.20
CA ILE A 582 13.55 10.21 -14.40
C ILE A 582 13.93 11.06 -13.19
N THR A 583 12.97 11.67 -12.50
CA THR A 583 13.24 12.48 -11.30
C THR A 583 13.85 11.64 -10.18
N SER A 584 13.35 10.41 -9.99
CA SER A 584 13.89 9.48 -8.99
C SER A 584 15.30 9.02 -9.39
N ALA A 585 15.51 8.70 -10.67
CA ALA A 585 16.83 8.35 -11.19
C ALA A 585 17.84 9.51 -11.01
N CYS A 586 17.49 10.74 -11.38
CA CYS A 586 18.35 11.92 -11.18
C CYS A 586 18.65 12.18 -9.70
N MET A 587 17.67 12.03 -8.81
CA MET A 587 17.90 12.14 -7.36
C MET A 587 18.85 11.05 -6.86
N LYS A 588 18.77 9.83 -7.40
CA LYS A 588 19.70 8.75 -7.08
C LYS A 588 21.11 9.04 -7.58
N VAL A 589 21.25 9.54 -8.80
CA VAL A 589 22.53 10.00 -9.36
C VAL A 589 23.13 11.08 -8.47
N PHE A 590 22.35 12.09 -8.09
CA PHE A 590 22.78 13.14 -7.16
C PHE A 590 23.25 12.55 -5.83
N ARG A 591 22.43 11.71 -5.19
CA ARG A 591 22.75 11.09 -3.90
C ARG A 591 23.91 10.10 -3.94
N ARG A 592 24.25 9.50 -5.08
CA ARG A 592 25.39 8.58 -5.20
C ARG A 592 26.68 9.28 -5.58
N ASN A 593 26.61 10.23 -6.51
CA ASN A 593 27.78 10.76 -7.18
C ASN A 593 28.17 12.16 -6.69
N PHE A 594 27.22 12.96 -6.21
CA PHE A 594 27.42 14.40 -5.99
C PHE A 594 27.12 14.87 -4.56
N LEU A 595 26.24 14.18 -3.82
CA LEU A 595 25.84 14.57 -2.47
C LEU A 595 27.02 14.46 -1.51
N GLN A 596 27.46 15.60 -0.99
CA GLN A 596 28.43 15.69 0.10
C GLN A 596 27.77 15.36 1.44
N PRO A 597 28.45 14.66 2.36
CA PRO A 597 27.95 14.39 3.70
C PRO A 597 27.49 15.67 4.41
N ASP A 598 26.42 15.55 5.21
CA ASP A 598 25.95 16.59 6.13
C ASP A 598 25.64 17.97 5.49
N THR A 599 25.22 17.96 4.21
CA THR A 599 24.87 19.20 3.48
C THR A 599 23.38 19.47 3.39
N ILE A 600 22.57 18.51 2.95
CA ILE A 600 21.11 18.71 2.80
C ILE A 600 20.42 18.25 4.08
N ALA A 601 19.95 19.20 4.89
CA ALA A 601 19.18 18.94 6.09
C ALA A 601 17.82 18.28 5.78
N ILE A 602 17.46 17.27 6.56
CA ILE A 602 16.13 16.67 6.56
C ILE A 602 15.32 17.32 7.68
N ILE A 603 14.27 18.04 7.29
CA ILE A 603 13.35 18.69 8.22
C ILE A 603 12.55 17.61 8.94
N SER A 604 12.52 17.68 10.27
CA SER A 604 11.71 16.78 11.08
C SER A 604 10.21 16.92 10.72
N PRO A 605 9.38 15.88 10.88
CA PRO A 605 7.94 15.98 10.60
C PRO A 605 7.19 17.08 11.38
N GLY A 606 7.75 17.57 12.49
CA GLY A 606 7.24 18.71 13.28
C GLY A 606 7.85 20.06 12.91
N GLY A 607 8.76 20.11 11.94
CA GLY A 607 9.59 21.28 11.65
C GLY A 607 10.70 21.47 12.68
N TYR A 608 11.37 22.62 12.63
CA TYR A 608 12.49 22.92 13.53
C TYR A 608 12.06 23.40 14.93
N ARG A 609 10.83 23.90 15.08
CA ARG A 609 10.32 24.50 16.33
C ARG A 609 9.47 23.56 17.19
N LEU A 610 9.01 22.43 16.65
CA LEU A 610 8.26 21.41 17.40
C LEU A 610 9.02 20.09 17.34
N PRO A 611 10.20 19.99 18.01
CA PRO A 611 10.96 18.75 18.07
C PRO A 611 10.17 17.64 18.78
N ASP A 612 9.24 18.03 19.66
CA ASP A 612 8.37 17.12 20.39
C ASP A 612 6.93 17.16 19.85
N ARG A 613 6.33 15.97 19.73
CA ARG A 613 4.97 15.81 19.21
C ARG A 613 3.95 16.06 20.33
N GLN A 614 3.65 17.33 20.57
CA GLN A 614 2.63 17.74 21.54
C GLN A 614 1.34 18.21 20.84
N SER A 615 0.18 17.91 21.43
CA SER A 615 -1.11 18.31 20.84
C SER A 615 -1.35 19.81 21.01
N ARG A 616 -2.04 20.43 20.04
CA ARG A 616 -2.45 21.85 20.13
C ARG A 616 -3.28 22.12 21.38
N LYS A 617 -4.16 21.19 21.77
CA LYS A 617 -5.01 21.31 22.96
C LYS A 617 -4.19 21.27 24.25
N ALA A 618 -3.18 20.42 24.32
CA ALA A 618 -2.25 20.38 25.46
C ALA A 618 -1.54 21.72 25.64
N LEU A 619 -0.98 22.29 24.57
CA LEU A 619 -0.31 23.59 24.61
C LEU A 619 -1.26 24.73 25.03
N LEU A 620 -2.47 24.77 24.48
CA LEU A 620 -3.48 25.75 24.88
C LEU A 620 -3.87 25.63 26.37
N TRP A 621 -4.00 24.41 26.86
CA TRP A 621 -4.27 24.16 28.27
C TRP A 621 -3.11 24.62 29.15
N LEU A 622 -1.87 24.30 28.80
CA LEU A 622 -0.70 24.71 29.59
C LEU A 622 -0.56 26.24 29.63
N THR A 623 -0.69 26.94 28.50
CA THR A 623 -0.65 28.41 28.49
C THR A 623 -1.83 29.04 29.24
N TRP A 624 -2.99 28.38 29.26
CA TRP A 624 -4.10 28.80 30.12
C TRP A 624 -3.75 28.66 31.60
N VAL A 625 -3.10 27.56 31.99
CA VAL A 625 -2.64 27.34 33.38
C VAL A 625 -1.55 28.35 33.78
N GLU A 626 -0.60 28.65 32.90
CA GLU A 626 0.41 29.70 33.11
C GLU A 626 -0.25 31.05 33.44
N ARG A 627 -1.27 31.43 32.66
CA ARG A 627 -2.03 32.66 32.86
C ARG A 627 -2.78 32.67 34.19
N GLU A 628 -3.55 31.62 34.48
CA GLU A 628 -4.39 31.54 35.68
C GLU A 628 -3.57 31.51 36.97
N ARG A 629 -2.40 30.86 36.93
CA ARG A 629 -1.54 30.68 38.11
C ARG A 629 -0.40 31.69 38.20
N GLY A 630 -0.16 32.50 37.16
CA GLY A 630 0.97 33.42 37.09
C GLY A 630 2.33 32.71 37.12
N ILE A 631 2.43 31.50 36.57
CA ILE A 631 3.65 30.68 36.55
C ILE A 631 4.19 30.52 35.13
N SER A 632 5.47 30.15 35.02
CA SER A 632 6.12 29.80 33.75
C SER A 632 6.33 28.29 33.66
N ILE A 633 5.61 27.61 32.76
CA ILE A 633 5.66 26.15 32.60
C ILE A 633 6.59 25.83 31.43
N HIS A 634 7.60 25.00 31.67
CA HIS A 634 8.47 24.52 30.61
C HIS A 634 7.76 23.40 29.81
N HIS A 635 7.52 23.63 28.51
CA HIS A 635 6.78 22.73 27.61
C HIS A 635 7.23 22.86 26.13
N ALA A 636 6.69 22.05 25.21
CA ALA A 636 7.14 22.04 23.80
C ALA A 636 6.94 23.37 23.04
N GLY A 637 6.06 24.25 23.53
CA GLY A 637 5.75 25.54 22.90
C GLY A 637 6.70 26.69 23.22
N ASN A 638 7.55 26.53 24.24
CA ASN A 638 8.55 27.51 24.69
C ASN A 638 9.93 26.87 24.94
N GLY A 639 10.13 25.63 24.47
CA GLY A 639 11.33 24.82 24.69
C GLY A 639 11.13 23.39 24.19
N ARG A 640 11.75 22.41 24.88
CA ARG A 640 11.51 20.97 24.66
C ARG A 640 10.73 20.39 25.83
N GLU A 641 10.02 19.29 25.63
CA GLU A 641 9.41 18.55 26.74
C GLU A 641 10.51 18.04 27.69
N ALA A 642 10.37 18.34 28.99
CA ALA A 642 11.29 17.86 29.99
C ALA A 642 11.20 16.33 30.12
N ARG A 643 12.35 15.67 30.31
CA ARG A 643 12.38 14.23 30.60
C ARG A 643 12.47 13.99 32.10
N ILE A 644 11.38 13.51 32.68
CA ILE A 644 11.28 13.13 34.09
C ILE A 644 11.22 11.61 34.20
N LEU A 645 12.12 11.02 34.99
CA LEU A 645 12.23 9.56 35.19
C LEU A 645 12.26 8.78 33.86
N GLY A 646 12.95 9.31 32.85
CA GLY A 646 13.11 8.69 31.54
C GLY A 646 11.89 8.78 30.60
N ARG A 647 10.85 9.53 30.97
CA ARG A 647 9.67 9.80 30.12
C ARG A 647 9.53 11.31 29.88
N LYS A 648 9.01 11.69 28.71
CA LYS A 648 8.66 13.10 28.44
C LYS A 648 7.40 13.48 29.21
N ALA A 649 7.39 14.68 29.78
CA ALA A 649 6.25 15.31 30.41
C ALA A 649 5.73 16.44 29.52
N ASP A 650 4.41 16.63 29.47
CA ASP A 650 3.78 17.67 28.65
C ASP A 650 4.17 19.08 29.13
N GLY A 651 4.23 19.30 30.45
CA GLY A 651 4.70 20.54 31.04
C GLY A 651 5.31 20.32 32.43
N VAL A 652 6.29 21.12 32.80
CA VAL A 652 6.96 21.04 34.11
C VAL A 652 7.19 22.42 34.69
N HIS A 653 6.86 22.58 35.96
CA HIS A 653 7.22 23.75 36.76
C HIS A 653 7.67 23.25 38.14
N GLU A 654 8.92 23.51 38.51
CA GLU A 654 9.53 23.03 39.77
C GLU A 654 9.34 21.51 39.98
N ASN A 655 8.65 21.09 41.05
CA ASN A 655 8.36 19.69 41.36
C ASN A 655 6.98 19.22 40.85
N THR A 656 6.29 20.05 40.07
CA THR A 656 4.95 19.78 39.53
C THR A 656 5.02 19.43 38.04
N VAL A 657 4.40 18.31 37.69
CA VAL A 657 4.32 17.77 36.33
C VAL A 657 2.89 17.87 35.83
N TYR A 658 2.72 18.53 34.69
CA TYR A 658 1.45 18.68 34.00
C TYR A 658 1.37 17.66 32.86
N GLU A 659 0.32 16.85 32.83
CA GLU A 659 0.11 15.78 31.84
C GLU A 659 -1.25 15.94 31.15
N PHE A 660 -1.24 16.01 29.81
CA PHE A 660 -2.46 16.16 29.01
C PHE A 660 -2.81 14.87 28.27
N HIS A 661 -3.91 14.25 28.67
CA HIS A 661 -4.34 12.96 28.16
C HIS A 661 -5.36 13.10 27.02
N GLY A 662 -4.89 13.08 25.78
CA GLY A 662 -5.73 12.92 24.58
C GLY A 662 -6.62 11.66 24.65
N PHE A 663 -7.94 11.79 24.45
CA PHE A 663 -8.88 10.70 24.82
C PHE A 663 -8.63 9.40 24.03
N TYR A 664 -8.25 9.51 22.76
CA TYR A 664 -8.04 8.36 21.86
C TYR A 664 -6.64 7.76 22.03
N PHE A 665 -5.63 8.61 22.22
CA PHE A 665 -4.24 8.20 22.35
C PHE A 665 -3.92 7.60 23.72
N HIS A 666 -4.64 8.03 24.76
CA HIS A 666 -4.42 7.59 26.14
C HIS A 666 -5.55 6.68 26.67
N GLY A 667 -6.57 6.39 25.87
CA GLY A 667 -7.59 5.39 26.17
C GLY A 667 -8.57 5.80 27.27
N CYS A 668 -9.15 6.99 27.18
CA CYS A 668 -10.06 7.53 28.20
C CYS A 668 -11.22 6.56 28.54
N SER A 669 -11.43 6.28 29.83
CA SER A 669 -12.46 5.34 30.29
C SER A 669 -13.88 5.85 30.19
N SER A 670 -14.10 7.16 30.27
CA SER A 670 -15.43 7.75 30.06
C SER A 670 -15.79 7.83 28.59
N CYS A 671 -14.83 8.09 27.69
CA CYS A 671 -15.10 8.20 26.25
C CYS A 671 -15.17 6.84 25.54
N PHE A 672 -14.45 5.83 26.03
CA PHE A 672 -14.40 4.49 25.42
C PHE A 672 -14.73 3.42 26.47
N PRO A 673 -16.02 3.07 26.65
CA PRO A 673 -16.44 2.02 27.58
C PRO A 673 -15.92 0.64 27.16
N ASN A 674 -15.86 0.36 25.85
CA ASN A 674 -15.32 -0.91 25.36
C ASN A 674 -13.79 -0.88 25.31
N LYS A 675 -13.15 -1.54 26.28
CA LYS A 675 -11.70 -1.60 26.43
C LYS A 675 -11.01 -2.69 25.61
N THR A 676 -11.78 -3.56 24.96
CA THR A 676 -11.27 -4.77 24.27
C THR A 676 -11.21 -4.63 22.75
N GLU A 677 -11.83 -3.58 22.20
CA GLU A 677 -11.87 -3.35 20.76
C GLU A 677 -10.50 -2.95 20.21
N LYS A 678 -10.13 -3.57 19.08
CA LYS A 678 -8.89 -3.29 18.37
C LYS A 678 -8.95 -1.92 17.71
N ILE A 679 -7.86 -1.19 17.80
CA ILE A 679 -7.74 0.09 17.12
C ILE A 679 -7.43 -0.15 15.63
N PRO A 680 -8.22 0.39 14.68
CA PRO A 680 -8.06 0.12 13.24
C PRO A 680 -6.65 0.35 12.70
N ASN A 681 -5.99 1.42 13.17
CA ASN A 681 -4.64 1.81 12.76
C ASN A 681 -3.53 1.25 13.67
N SER A 682 -3.89 0.46 14.68
CA SER A 682 -2.96 -0.15 15.63
C SER A 682 -3.61 -1.45 16.14
N PRO A 683 -3.77 -2.47 15.28
CA PRO A 683 -4.57 -3.67 15.57
C PRO A 683 -4.02 -4.54 16.73
N ASN A 684 -2.85 -4.16 17.25
CA ASN A 684 -2.17 -4.75 18.39
C ASN A 684 -2.44 -4.01 19.71
N GLU A 685 -3.16 -2.89 19.67
CA GLU A 685 -3.53 -2.07 20.81
C GLU A 685 -5.06 -2.02 20.95
N THR A 686 -5.50 -1.92 22.19
CA THR A 686 -6.88 -1.61 22.55
C THR A 686 -6.93 -0.35 23.40
N MET A 687 -8.11 0.25 23.53
CA MET A 687 -8.31 1.38 24.45
C MET A 687 -7.95 1.03 25.90
N GLY A 688 -8.12 -0.24 26.31
CA GLY A 688 -7.65 -0.75 27.60
C GLY A 688 -6.14 -0.68 27.76
N THR A 689 -5.39 -1.18 26.77
CA THR A 689 -3.92 -1.18 26.83
C THR A 689 -3.32 0.23 26.87
N ARG A 690 -3.94 1.20 26.16
CA ARG A 690 -3.53 2.61 26.22
C ARG A 690 -3.79 3.23 27.59
N CYS A 691 -4.97 2.98 28.16
CA CYS A 691 -5.32 3.44 29.49
C CYS A 691 -4.36 2.93 30.57
N GLU A 692 -4.00 1.64 30.51
CA GLU A 692 -3.06 1.02 31.45
C GLU A 692 -1.67 1.64 31.35
N ALA A 693 -1.19 1.92 30.12
CA ALA A 693 0.09 2.57 29.90
C ALA A 693 0.12 4.00 30.49
N THR A 694 -0.97 4.77 30.30
CA THR A 694 -1.13 6.11 30.89
C THR A 694 -1.09 6.05 32.42
N ALA A 695 -1.88 5.16 33.03
CA ALA A 695 -1.91 4.99 34.48
C ALA A 695 -0.52 4.61 35.05
N LYS A 696 0.24 3.75 34.34
CA LYS A 696 1.61 3.39 34.73
C LYS A 696 2.56 4.58 34.69
N LYS A 697 2.46 5.45 33.67
CA LYS A 697 3.28 6.67 33.56
C LYS A 697 3.02 7.59 34.76
N VAL A 698 1.76 7.88 35.04
CA VAL A 698 1.33 8.76 36.14
C VAL A 698 1.75 8.19 37.50
N ALA A 699 1.49 6.90 37.74
CA ALA A 699 1.88 6.25 38.99
C ALA A 699 3.40 6.26 39.20
N LYS A 700 4.19 6.17 38.12
CA LYS A 700 5.66 6.27 38.19
C LYS A 700 6.11 7.68 38.61
N LEU A 701 5.54 8.72 38.00
CA LEU A 701 5.85 10.12 38.34
C LEU A 701 5.55 10.40 39.81
N ARG A 702 4.35 10.02 40.29
CA ARG A 702 3.95 10.17 41.69
C ARG A 702 4.88 9.42 42.66
N ARG A 703 5.24 8.16 42.35
CA ARG A 703 6.21 7.39 43.16
C ARG A 703 7.61 8.01 43.18
N GLY A 704 7.97 8.77 42.14
CA GLY A 704 9.23 9.49 42.09
C GLY A 704 9.25 10.81 42.86
N GLY A 705 8.19 11.14 43.61
CA GLY A 705 8.11 12.33 44.45
C GLY A 705 7.55 13.57 43.77
N TYR A 706 7.07 13.46 42.52
CA TYR A 706 6.50 14.58 41.77
C TYR A 706 5.00 14.74 42.04
N GLU A 707 4.55 15.98 42.14
CA GLU A 707 3.12 16.30 42.07
C GLU A 707 2.66 16.21 40.61
N VAL A 708 1.61 15.45 40.30
CA VAL A 708 1.14 15.26 38.92
C VAL A 708 -0.28 15.81 38.74
N ILE A 709 -0.41 16.85 37.93
CA ILE A 709 -1.68 17.49 37.54
C ILE A 709 -2.09 16.97 36.16
N GLU A 710 -3.23 16.29 36.11
CA GLU A 710 -3.71 15.64 34.90
C GLU A 710 -4.89 16.41 34.28
N MET A 711 -4.91 16.49 32.95
CA MET A 711 -6.05 17.03 32.20
C MET A 711 -6.43 16.09 31.06
N TRP A 712 -7.68 15.63 31.05
CA TRP A 712 -8.20 14.82 29.95
C TRP A 712 -8.78 15.70 28.85
N GLU A 713 -8.53 15.33 27.60
CA GLU A 713 -9.01 16.10 26.45
C GLU A 713 -10.53 16.33 26.46
N CYS A 714 -11.31 15.31 26.81
CA CYS A 714 -12.77 15.43 26.90
C CYS A 714 -13.22 16.40 28.00
N VAL A 715 -12.44 16.51 29.09
CA VAL A 715 -12.69 17.46 30.19
C VAL A 715 -12.34 18.86 29.73
N PHE A 716 -11.19 19.04 29.06
CA PHE A 716 -10.78 20.33 28.52
C PHE A 716 -11.75 20.85 27.46
N ASP A 717 -12.22 19.98 26.55
CA ASP A 717 -13.24 20.34 25.55
C ASP A 717 -14.55 20.79 26.20
N ARG A 718 -14.91 20.20 27.34
CA ARG A 718 -16.06 20.64 28.13
C ARG A 718 -15.81 22.00 28.78
N MET A 719 -14.63 22.21 29.37
CA MET A 719 -14.25 23.51 29.94
C MET A 719 -14.31 24.64 28.90
N ILE A 720 -13.86 24.40 27.66
CA ILE A 720 -13.95 25.40 26.58
C ILE A 720 -15.42 25.77 26.29
N ARG A 721 -16.34 24.80 26.34
CA ARG A 721 -17.77 25.07 26.11
C ARG A 721 -18.44 25.83 27.25
N GLU A 722 -18.02 25.57 28.48
CA GLU A 722 -18.65 26.08 29.70
C GLU A 722 -18.04 27.42 30.17
N ASN A 723 -16.79 27.73 29.77
CA ASN A 723 -16.09 28.94 30.18
C ASN A 723 -15.83 29.88 28.99
N THR A 724 -16.62 30.95 28.91
CA THR A 724 -16.54 31.97 27.84
C THR A 724 -15.18 32.67 27.78
N ALA A 725 -14.50 32.88 28.92
CA ALA A 725 -13.16 33.49 28.93
C ALA A 725 -12.10 32.55 28.32
N LEU A 726 -12.19 31.25 28.62
CA LEU A 726 -11.33 30.23 28.01
C LEU A 726 -11.64 30.05 26.53
N ALA A 727 -12.91 30.07 26.12
CA ALA A 727 -13.30 30.01 24.71
C ALA A 727 -12.69 31.17 23.90
N ASN A 728 -12.86 32.40 24.39
CA ASN A 728 -12.29 33.60 23.77
C ASN A 728 -10.75 33.55 23.77
N PHE A 729 -10.14 33.04 24.85
CA PHE A 729 -8.69 32.85 24.91
C PHE A 729 -8.22 31.87 23.84
N VAL A 730 -8.85 30.70 23.69
CA VAL A 730 -8.48 29.69 22.68
C VAL A 730 -8.64 30.23 21.26
N GLU A 731 -9.67 31.01 20.99
CA GLU A 731 -9.92 31.62 19.67
C GLU A 731 -8.93 32.76 19.35
N SER A 732 -8.60 33.59 20.33
CA SER A 732 -7.68 34.72 20.18
C SER A 732 -6.19 34.35 20.34
N ASN A 733 -5.87 33.13 20.80
CA ASN A 733 -4.53 32.80 21.25
C ASN A 733 -3.48 32.91 20.13
N PRO A 734 -2.40 33.70 20.31
CA PRO A 734 -1.31 33.85 19.36
C PRO A 734 -0.43 32.61 19.16
N PHE A 735 -0.67 31.46 19.80
CA PHE A 735 0.13 30.24 19.58
C PHE A 735 0.17 29.81 18.09
N LEU A 736 -0.90 30.05 17.32
CA LEU A 736 -0.93 29.83 15.87
C LEU A 736 0.10 30.68 15.10
N ARG A 737 0.54 31.82 15.67
CA ARG A 737 1.56 32.71 15.08
C ARG A 737 2.97 32.12 15.20
N LYS A 738 3.21 31.18 16.12
CA LYS A 738 4.53 30.58 16.41
C LYS A 738 4.79 29.23 15.72
N LEU A 739 3.83 28.67 14.97
CA LEU A 739 4.03 27.42 14.23
C LEU A 739 5.23 27.52 13.27
N PRO A 740 6.07 26.49 13.14
CA PRO A 740 7.24 26.51 12.28
C PRO A 740 6.88 26.79 10.81
N ILE A 741 7.82 27.41 10.10
CA ILE A 741 7.73 27.54 8.65
C ILE A 741 7.90 26.15 8.06
N THR A 742 6.93 25.68 7.30
CA THR A 742 7.08 24.48 6.48
C THR A 742 7.37 24.92 5.04
N PRO A 743 8.48 24.50 4.40
CA PRO A 743 8.75 24.89 3.01
C PRO A 743 7.63 24.50 2.04
N ALA A 744 6.87 23.43 2.34
CA ALA A 744 5.71 23.01 1.55
C ALA A 744 4.55 24.03 1.53
N THR A 745 4.46 24.95 2.52
CA THR A 745 3.48 26.05 2.50
C THR A 745 3.93 27.24 1.66
N LEU A 746 5.20 27.29 1.23
CA LEU A 746 5.72 28.33 0.32
C LEU A 746 5.47 28.00 -1.16
N SER A 747 5.21 26.72 -1.48
CA SER A 747 4.94 26.27 -2.85
C SER A 747 3.52 26.56 -3.37
N SER A 748 2.65 27.22 -2.59
CA SER A 748 1.36 27.69 -3.10
C SER A 748 1.52 29.01 -3.86
N GLY A 749 2.03 28.91 -5.09
CA GLY A 749 1.72 29.77 -6.24
C GLY A 749 1.52 31.26 -5.99
N VAL A 750 2.55 31.97 -5.54
CA VAL A 750 2.67 33.41 -5.79
C VAL A 750 3.87 33.60 -6.71
N GLU A 751 3.58 33.77 -8.00
CA GLU A 751 4.55 34.23 -8.99
C GLU A 751 5.12 35.57 -8.51
N ARG A 752 6.46 35.68 -8.46
CA ARG A 752 7.10 36.97 -8.19
C ARG A 752 6.95 37.85 -9.43
N ILE A 753 6.33 39.01 -9.26
CA ILE A 753 6.61 40.19 -10.09
C ILE A 753 7.98 40.70 -9.64
N VAL A 754 9.05 40.28 -10.33
CA VAL A 754 10.34 40.98 -10.23
C VAL A 754 10.26 42.15 -11.20
N SER A 755 10.34 43.38 -10.68
CA SER A 755 10.54 44.55 -11.53
C SER A 755 11.97 44.49 -12.07
N ALA A 756 12.16 43.83 -13.21
CA ALA A 756 13.44 43.78 -13.91
C ALA A 756 13.62 45.08 -14.71
N CYS A 757 13.94 46.18 -14.03
CA CYS A 757 14.53 47.35 -14.68
C CYS A 757 16.04 47.34 -14.39
N THR A 758 16.76 46.47 -15.09
CA THR A 758 18.21 46.63 -15.26
C THR A 758 18.42 47.09 -16.69
N THR A 759 18.72 48.37 -16.84
CA THR A 759 19.24 48.98 -18.06
C THR A 759 20.49 48.23 -18.49
N MET A 760 20.38 47.28 -19.42
CA MET A 760 21.54 46.70 -20.09
C MET A 760 21.81 47.47 -21.38
N GLN A 761 22.84 48.30 -21.34
CA GLN A 761 23.54 48.71 -22.55
C GLN A 761 24.21 47.47 -23.20
N THR A 762 24.11 47.40 -24.52
CA THR A 762 24.84 46.52 -25.47
C THR A 762 24.31 45.09 -25.75
N SER A 763 23.63 44.99 -26.90
CA SER A 763 23.73 43.96 -27.95
C SER A 763 24.01 42.48 -27.59
N ARG A 764 22.95 41.74 -27.26
CA ARG A 764 22.50 40.46 -27.88
C ARG A 764 21.33 39.91 -27.07
N VAL A 765 20.12 39.98 -27.61
CA VAL A 765 18.90 39.47 -26.95
C VAL A 765 18.80 37.96 -27.17
N GLY A 766 19.40 37.18 -26.27
CA GLY A 766 18.98 35.79 -26.07
C GLY A 766 17.74 35.78 -25.17
N ARG A 767 16.58 35.34 -25.67
CA ARG A 767 15.41 35.09 -24.81
C ARG A 767 15.74 33.98 -23.81
N ARG A 768 16.21 34.34 -22.61
CA ARG A 768 16.19 33.42 -21.47
C ARG A 768 14.76 33.40 -20.91
N SER A 769 14.11 32.24 -20.99
CA SER A 769 12.82 32.00 -20.33
C SER A 769 13.01 32.06 -18.81
N VAL A 770 12.55 33.15 -18.20
CA VAL A 770 12.57 33.39 -16.75
C VAL A 770 11.73 32.34 -15.99
N THR A 771 10.74 31.72 -16.66
CA THR A 771 9.87 30.67 -16.08
C THR A 771 10.57 29.35 -15.77
N SER A 772 11.78 29.11 -16.32
CA SER A 772 12.57 27.89 -16.03
C SER A 772 13.66 28.08 -14.98
N MET A 773 13.96 29.33 -14.59
CA MET A 773 14.90 29.64 -13.53
C MET A 773 14.15 29.69 -12.20
N SER A 774 14.15 28.56 -11.48
CA SER A 774 13.71 28.55 -10.08
C SER A 774 14.46 29.63 -9.27
N ALA A 775 13.89 30.08 -8.14
CA ALA A 775 14.48 31.10 -7.27
C ALA A 775 15.98 30.89 -6.91
N HIS A 776 16.49 29.67 -7.09
CA HIS A 776 17.89 29.27 -6.92
C HIS A 776 18.91 29.92 -7.87
N CYS A 777 18.48 30.52 -8.98
CA CYS A 777 19.44 31.21 -9.86
C CYS A 777 19.75 32.64 -9.40
N ILE A 778 19.10 33.13 -8.33
CA ILE A 778 19.26 34.50 -7.81
C ILE A 778 19.83 34.50 -6.39
N ARG A 779 19.70 33.39 -5.64
CA ARG A 779 20.17 33.24 -4.26
C ARG A 779 20.80 31.87 -4.04
N THR A 780 21.70 31.76 -3.07
CA THR A 780 22.40 30.52 -2.70
C THR A 780 21.39 29.44 -2.22
N TYR A 781 21.67 28.17 -2.51
CA TYR A 781 20.85 27.05 -1.99
C TYR A 781 21.17 26.87 -0.49
N PRO A 782 20.18 26.83 0.41
CA PRO A 782 20.43 26.68 1.83
C PRO A 782 21.01 25.29 2.12
N ILE A 783 22.18 25.25 2.75
CA ILE A 783 22.89 24.04 3.20
C ILE A 783 22.91 24.05 4.72
N GLY A 784 22.79 22.87 5.34
CA GLY A 784 22.77 22.73 6.78
C GLY A 784 21.39 22.88 7.41
N HIS A 785 21.32 22.69 8.73
CA HIS A 785 20.15 23.06 9.51
C HIS A 785 20.18 24.57 9.78
N PRO A 786 19.05 25.28 9.65
CA PRO A 786 19.01 26.72 9.79
C PRO A 786 19.11 27.13 11.27
N GLN A 787 19.73 28.29 11.50
CA GLN A 787 19.55 29.00 12.77
C GLN A 787 18.11 29.56 12.86
N ILE A 788 17.48 29.43 14.02
CA ILE A 788 16.11 29.86 14.24
C ILE A 788 16.10 31.03 15.21
N SER A 789 15.67 32.19 14.73
CA SER A 789 15.43 33.38 15.56
C SER A 789 13.92 33.66 15.67
N ILE A 790 13.48 34.14 16.84
CA ILE A 790 12.06 34.34 17.15
C ILE A 790 11.87 35.65 17.92
N GLY A 791 10.89 36.45 17.50
CA GLY A 791 10.49 37.64 18.26
C GLY A 791 11.61 38.69 18.24
N GLU A 792 12.00 39.16 19.42
CA GLU A 792 13.03 40.20 19.58
C GLU A 792 14.45 39.71 19.25
N GLU A 793 14.68 38.40 19.18
CA GLU A 793 15.95 37.80 18.76
C GLU A 793 16.13 37.78 17.23
N CYS A 794 15.11 38.20 16.47
CA CYS A 794 15.20 38.27 15.01
C CYS A 794 16.13 39.43 14.59
N PRO A 795 17.15 39.17 13.75
CA PRO A 795 17.97 40.23 13.21
C PRO A 795 17.16 41.15 12.26
N PRO A 796 17.66 42.36 11.94
CA PRO A 796 17.06 43.23 10.94
C PRO A 796 16.81 42.51 9.62
N LEU A 797 15.71 42.84 8.93
CA LEU A 797 15.29 42.13 7.70
C LEU A 797 16.35 42.16 6.59
N ASP A 798 17.12 43.25 6.51
CA ASP A 798 18.16 43.44 5.50
C ASP A 798 19.38 42.52 5.72
N ASP A 799 19.57 42.02 6.93
CA ASP A 799 20.67 41.13 7.31
C ASP A 799 20.30 39.64 7.20
N ILE A 800 19.07 39.32 6.77
CA ILE A 800 18.59 37.94 6.70
C ILE A 800 18.76 37.37 5.29
N GLU A 801 19.70 36.44 5.14
CA GLU A 801 19.74 35.49 4.02
C GLU A 801 19.03 34.18 4.41
N GLY A 802 17.71 34.13 4.24
CA GLY A 802 16.91 32.98 4.67
C GLY A 802 15.39 33.09 4.46
N LEU A 803 14.64 32.28 5.21
CA LEU A 803 13.18 32.28 5.20
C LEU A 803 12.62 33.02 6.42
N ILE A 804 11.70 33.97 6.18
CA ILE A 804 11.08 34.76 7.23
C ILE A 804 9.57 34.49 7.24
N LYS A 805 9.01 34.28 8.43
CA LYS A 805 7.57 34.28 8.66
C LYS A 805 7.25 35.44 9.59
N CYS A 806 6.72 36.49 9.00
CA CYS A 806 6.33 37.72 9.70
C CYS A 806 4.86 38.04 9.43
N ILE A 807 4.31 38.95 10.23
CA ILE A 807 3.04 39.60 9.94
C ILE A 807 3.38 40.90 9.21
N VAL A 808 2.92 41.01 7.97
CA VAL A 808 3.10 42.23 7.18
C VAL A 808 1.81 43.04 7.27
N LEU A 809 1.92 44.33 7.64
CA LEU A 809 0.82 45.26 7.49
C LEU A 809 0.72 45.69 6.02
N PRO A 810 -0.47 45.63 5.40
CA PRO A 810 -0.63 46.08 4.02
C PRO A 810 -0.24 47.56 3.92
N PRO A 811 0.49 47.98 2.87
CA PRO A 811 0.80 49.39 2.67
C PRO A 811 -0.49 50.20 2.58
N SER A 812 -0.59 51.28 3.35
CA SER A 812 -1.80 52.11 3.41
C SER A 812 -1.90 53.12 2.26
N SER A 813 -0.84 53.29 1.47
CA SER A 813 -0.71 54.30 0.43
C SER A 813 -0.81 53.76 -1.00
N ILE A 814 -1.12 52.48 -1.17
CA ILE A 814 -1.25 51.85 -2.50
C ILE A 814 -2.72 51.69 -2.88
N TYR A 815 -3.04 52.05 -4.12
CA TYR A 815 -4.38 51.85 -4.67
C TYR A 815 -4.65 50.37 -5.01
N HIS A 816 -3.62 49.66 -5.48
CA HIS A 816 -3.71 48.25 -5.82
C HIS A 816 -3.15 47.37 -4.69
N PRO A 817 -3.92 46.43 -4.13
CA PRO A 817 -3.45 45.52 -3.10
C PRO A 817 -2.44 44.51 -3.69
N VAL A 818 -1.30 44.37 -3.01
CA VAL A 818 -0.18 43.52 -3.47
C VAL A 818 0.05 42.29 -2.59
N LEU A 819 -0.61 42.21 -1.43
CA LEU A 819 -0.45 41.11 -0.49
C LEU A 819 -1.59 40.09 -0.61
N PRO A 820 -1.30 38.82 -0.92
CA PRO A 820 -2.31 37.77 -1.02
C PRO A 820 -2.79 37.28 0.35
N VAL A 821 -4.09 37.03 0.47
CA VAL A 821 -4.74 36.39 1.63
C VAL A 821 -5.74 35.36 1.11
N ARG A 822 -5.69 34.12 1.64
CA ARG A 822 -6.79 33.16 1.44
C ARG A 822 -7.90 33.43 2.45
N ALA A 823 -9.06 33.89 1.98
CA ALA A 823 -10.27 34.10 2.78
C ALA A 823 -11.44 33.36 2.13
N ASN A 824 -12.25 32.67 2.93
CA ASN A 824 -13.43 31.91 2.49
C ASN A 824 -13.17 30.97 1.30
N GLY A 825 -12.04 30.26 1.34
CA GLY A 825 -11.63 29.30 0.31
C GLY A 825 -11.06 29.92 -0.97
N LYS A 826 -11.09 31.26 -1.12
CA LYS A 826 -10.58 31.98 -2.30
C LYS A 826 -9.27 32.69 -1.98
N LEU A 827 -8.38 32.78 -2.97
CA LEU A 827 -7.20 33.64 -2.91
C LEU A 827 -7.61 35.06 -3.32
N LEU A 828 -7.47 36.01 -2.40
CA LEU A 828 -7.81 37.42 -2.60
C LEU A 828 -6.56 38.28 -2.37
N PHE A 829 -6.55 39.48 -2.94
CA PHE A 829 -5.58 40.52 -2.62
C PHE A 829 -6.36 41.68 -2.00
N PRO A 830 -6.65 41.66 -0.69
CA PRO A 830 -7.43 42.72 -0.07
C PRO A 830 -6.54 43.82 0.53
N LEU A 831 -7.02 45.06 0.53
CA LEU A 831 -6.41 46.14 1.32
C LEU A 831 -6.63 45.94 2.84
N CYS A 832 -7.71 45.24 3.22
CA CYS A 832 -8.01 44.90 4.62
C CYS A 832 -8.38 43.42 4.77
N ARG A 833 -7.59 42.70 5.59
CA ARG A 833 -7.86 41.29 5.93
C ARG A 833 -9.25 41.11 6.53
N SER A 834 -9.63 41.94 7.50
CA SER A 834 -10.89 41.80 8.24
C SER A 834 -12.11 41.95 7.32
N CYS A 835 -12.08 42.91 6.41
CA CYS A 835 -13.14 43.10 5.41
C CYS A 835 -13.24 41.89 4.46
N ALA A 836 -12.10 41.31 4.06
CA ALA A 836 -12.06 40.16 3.18
C ALA A 836 -12.68 38.90 3.80
N PHE A 837 -12.44 38.63 5.09
CA PHE A 837 -13.07 37.50 5.79
C PHE A 837 -14.57 37.72 6.04
N LYS A 838 -15.01 38.98 6.15
CA LYS A 838 -16.43 39.36 6.33
C LYS A 838 -17.20 39.53 5.02
N GLU A 839 -16.53 39.37 3.87
CA GLU A 839 -17.09 39.63 2.52
C GLU A 839 -17.77 41.00 2.40
N GLN A 840 -17.19 42.01 3.07
CA GLN A 840 -17.76 43.35 3.11
C GLN A 840 -17.60 44.05 1.75
N GLN A 841 -18.72 44.47 1.15
CA GLN A 841 -18.75 45.10 -0.18
C GLN A 841 -18.83 46.63 -0.16
N GLY A 842 -19.01 47.26 1.01
CA GLY A 842 -19.03 48.72 1.18
C GLY A 842 -17.73 49.30 1.75
N GLU A 843 -17.63 50.63 1.85
CA GLU A 843 -16.49 51.32 2.48
C GLU A 843 -16.29 50.85 3.94
N GLY A 844 -15.04 50.55 4.30
CA GLY A 844 -14.67 50.06 5.62
C GLY A 844 -14.26 51.19 6.56
N ASN A 845 -14.99 51.41 7.66
CA ASN A 845 -14.70 52.41 8.69
C ASN A 845 -13.60 51.97 9.69
N HIS A 846 -12.44 51.52 9.18
CA HIS A 846 -11.33 51.11 10.04
C HIS A 846 -10.29 52.23 10.19
N ALA A 847 -10.35 52.97 11.30
CA ALA A 847 -9.28 53.88 11.70
C ALA A 847 -8.06 53.06 12.17
N TYR A 848 -6.98 53.04 11.37
CA TYR A 848 -5.73 52.45 11.81
C TYR A 848 -5.00 53.43 12.73
N LYS A 849 -4.95 53.12 14.04
CA LYS A 849 -3.97 53.73 14.94
C LYS A 849 -2.58 53.26 14.53
N THR A 850 -1.77 54.19 14.06
CA THR A 850 -0.33 54.07 13.85
C THR A 850 0.33 53.61 15.15
N LEU A 851 0.84 52.38 15.18
CA LEU A 851 1.95 52.03 16.07
C LEU A 851 3.22 52.18 15.24
N LYS A 852 3.95 53.26 15.52
CA LYS A 852 5.32 53.48 15.04
C LYS A 852 6.26 52.48 15.73
N SER A 853 7.27 52.07 14.93
CA SER A 853 8.50 51.31 15.25
C SER A 853 8.33 49.94 15.87
#